data_AF-A0A815S5G0-F1
#
_entry.id   AF-A0A815S5G0-F1
#
_cell.length_a   1.000
_cell.length_b   1.000
_cell.length_c   1.000
_cell.angle_alpha   90.00
_cell.angle_beta   90.00
_cell.angle_gamma   90.00
#
_symmetry.space_group_name_H-M   'P 1'
#
loop_
_entity.id
_entity.type
_entity.pdbx_description
1 polymer ?
#
loop_
_entity_poly.entity_id
_entity_poly.type
_entity_poly.pdbx_seq_one_letter_code
_entity_poly.pdbx_strand_id
1 'polypeptide(L)'
;MASGFTSSKNSIYTKRALLIGNNEHNNNRRRRYCMNDAEDLANKLYSIDFEITVDTNLTYAQMKRKIKTFHDTINPGDLVLFFFAGLGCQWSHLNFLVPVHDDPIKTNTDLEYRTINAQATLEKFMSRRPSAVIFLLDCCRNSFVRESSNSNDLSGMRAVADSFISFACDANEVALDESTNGRNSIFISHLLQHIGQPNLTIDEIMSDVCGGVMKETNDNQCPFRVSSLRRKVYLNEQMTNDEPDQMHVAPHNGYSIKKTREFLVKYGPYLRTTLKIAQVLFKLGSFLVPQLDSMSQAASSDVDTILSTFDKQNEMEQQLNLVEKLLDHQWTQSNSTIVGQDKSRGVPLQGPDLREVEKYLDVTDNKRSLGDLYRIVTADGHVRWVCLEHYDDISFNNAMLKYTDQLEAMGEQSFLFNHININTKWKQHGVTIAGGNKSGNQLNQLDHPRSIYIDDDHQTIYIADWENHRIVEWKYGAKTGQIVADRNEYGNRSDQLSGPRDMIVDKTNDSIIISDYGNSRVVRWPRQNDKKGETIISNIDCYGLTMDKNGDLYVSDYAKNEVRRWKQGETEGTIVAGGNGQGNQLNQLHLPTHIFVDEDHSVYVSDLYNHRVMKWMKGAKEGIVVAGGNSEGDSLTQLSNPYGVIVDHLGNVYVADRDNHRIMRWCKGSKEGSIVVGGNGKGEQRNQFNYPRGLSFDVQGSLYVVDCWNHRIQKFDIDLN
;
A
#
# COMPACT_ATOMS: atom_id res chain seq x y z
N MET A 1 -16.00 43.58 23.41
CA MET A 1 -14.84 43.09 24.18
C MET A 1 -14.43 41.76 23.58
N ALA A 2 -13.23 41.68 23.00
CA ALA A 2 -12.69 40.48 22.40
C ALA A 2 -11.93 39.70 23.47
N SER A 3 -12.42 38.52 23.87
CA SER A 3 -11.64 37.53 24.60
C SER A 3 -11.12 36.52 23.58
N GLY A 4 -9.82 36.61 23.29
CA GLY A 4 -9.13 35.69 22.39
C GLY A 4 -9.08 34.29 22.96
N PHE A 5 -9.61 33.32 22.23
CA PHE A 5 -9.28 31.92 22.39
C PHE A 5 -8.04 31.62 21.56
N THR A 6 -6.91 31.41 22.22
CA THR A 6 -5.71 30.85 21.58
C THR A 6 -5.89 29.33 21.48
N SER A 7 -6.24 28.84 20.29
CA SER A 7 -6.14 27.41 19.95
C SER A 7 -4.67 26.98 19.97
N SER A 8 -4.34 25.97 20.76
CA SER A 8 -3.04 25.32 20.77
C SER A 8 -2.87 24.48 19.50
N LYS A 9 -2.04 24.95 18.55
CA LYS A 9 -1.71 24.23 17.32
C LYS A 9 -0.97 22.92 17.62
N ASN A 10 -1.72 21.82 17.74
CA ASN A 10 -1.20 20.46 18.00
C ASN A 10 -1.22 19.54 16.78
N SER A 11 -1.47 20.06 15.56
CA SER A 11 -1.50 19.26 14.33
C SER A 11 -0.11 19.08 13.70
N ILE A 12 0.19 17.87 13.24
CA ILE A 12 1.42 17.48 12.52
C ILE A 12 1.48 18.13 11.11
N TYR A 13 0.34 18.54 10.55
CA TYR A 13 0.21 19.19 9.24
C TYR A 13 -0.44 20.57 9.34
N THR A 14 -0.11 21.46 8.40
CA THR A 14 -0.95 22.64 8.13
C THR A 14 -2.18 22.17 7.37
N LYS A 15 -3.37 22.52 7.86
CA LYS A 15 -4.65 22.10 7.27
C LYS A 15 -5.25 23.25 6.47
N ARG A 16 -5.65 23.01 5.22
CA ARG A 16 -6.21 24.02 4.30
C ARG A 16 -7.49 23.50 3.67
N ALA A 17 -8.53 24.32 3.61
CA ALA A 17 -9.78 23.96 2.95
C ALA A 17 -10.25 25.01 1.94
N LEU A 18 -10.73 24.56 0.78
CA LEU A 18 -11.50 25.36 -0.17
C LEU A 18 -12.94 24.82 -0.23
N LEU A 19 -13.91 25.65 0.12
CA LEU A 19 -15.33 25.32 0.11
C LEU A 19 -16.07 26.21 -0.88
N ILE A 20 -16.82 25.61 -1.81
CA ILE A 20 -17.59 26.32 -2.81
C ILE A 20 -19.05 25.89 -2.75
N GLY A 21 -19.96 26.83 -2.51
CA GLY A 21 -21.41 26.60 -2.51
C GLY A 21 -22.12 27.36 -3.63
N ASN A 22 -22.62 26.66 -4.65
CA ASN A 22 -23.33 27.27 -5.78
C ASN A 22 -24.81 26.86 -5.78
N ASN A 23 -25.70 27.84 -5.66
CA ASN A 23 -27.14 27.64 -5.80
C ASN A 23 -27.57 27.72 -7.28
N GLU A 24 -28.63 27.02 -7.67
CA GLU A 24 -29.24 27.14 -9.00
C GLU A 24 -29.97 28.48 -9.22
N HIS A 25 -29.91 29.00 -10.46
CA HIS A 25 -30.57 30.25 -10.86
C HIS A 25 -31.90 30.10 -11.62
N ASN A 26 -32.54 28.92 -11.62
CA ASN A 26 -33.83 28.77 -12.29
C ASN A 26 -35.04 28.92 -11.35
N ASN A 27 -35.97 29.76 -11.80
CA ASN A 27 -36.96 30.51 -11.04
C ASN A 27 -38.07 29.73 -10.28
N ASN A 28 -37.92 28.47 -9.87
CA ASN A 28 -39.02 27.78 -9.14
C ASN A 28 -38.68 26.72 -8.09
N ARG A 29 -37.42 26.43 -7.74
CA ARG A 29 -37.09 25.67 -6.51
C ARG A 29 -35.79 26.21 -5.92
N ARG A 30 -35.89 27.08 -4.91
CA ARG A 30 -34.73 27.67 -4.23
C ARG A 30 -34.00 26.62 -3.39
N ARG A 31 -33.02 25.92 -3.99
CA ARG A 31 -31.95 25.22 -3.26
C ARG A 31 -31.08 26.26 -2.55
N ARG A 32 -31.49 26.72 -1.37
CA ARG A 32 -30.73 27.70 -0.55
C ARG A 32 -29.63 27.02 0.31
N TYR A 33 -29.61 25.70 0.36
CA TYR A 33 -28.75 24.95 1.26
C TYR A 33 -27.29 24.88 0.79
N CYS A 34 -26.94 24.91 -0.50
CA CYS A 34 -25.54 24.76 -0.93
C CYS A 34 -24.61 25.84 -0.35
N MET A 35 -25.11 27.07 -0.23
CA MET A 35 -24.41 28.15 0.46
C MET A 35 -24.27 27.86 1.96
N ASN A 36 -25.36 27.46 2.61
CA ASN A 36 -25.35 27.11 4.03
C ASN A 36 -24.40 25.94 4.32
N ASP A 37 -24.36 24.95 3.45
CA ASP A 37 -23.50 23.77 3.57
C ASP A 37 -22.03 24.15 3.53
N ALA A 38 -21.64 24.99 2.56
CA ALA A 38 -20.29 25.50 2.47
C ALA A 38 -19.92 26.37 3.69
N GLU A 39 -20.82 27.25 4.14
CA GLU A 39 -20.58 28.14 5.28
C GLU A 39 -20.52 27.38 6.62
N ASP A 40 -21.44 26.47 6.87
CA ASP A 40 -21.53 25.71 8.12
C ASP A 40 -20.37 24.71 8.22
N LEU A 41 -20.00 24.05 7.11
CA LEU A 41 -18.82 23.18 7.06
C LEU A 41 -17.53 23.98 7.25
N ALA A 42 -17.43 25.17 6.64
CA ALA A 42 -16.30 26.07 6.83
C ALA A 42 -16.12 26.45 8.31
N ASN A 43 -17.20 26.82 9.00
CA ASN A 43 -17.18 27.13 10.42
C ASN A 43 -16.73 25.94 11.27
N LYS A 44 -17.21 24.73 10.94
CA LYS A 44 -16.82 23.51 11.65
C LYS A 44 -15.34 23.18 11.44
N LEU A 45 -14.84 23.26 10.21
CA LEU A 45 -13.43 23.02 9.89
C LEU A 45 -12.50 24.08 10.51
N TYR A 46 -12.92 25.35 10.53
CA TYR A 46 -12.19 26.41 11.22
C TYR A 46 -11.99 26.10 12.71
N SER A 47 -12.99 25.50 13.37
CA SER A 47 -12.90 25.12 14.79
C SER A 47 -11.89 24.01 15.10
N ILE A 48 -11.38 23.31 14.08
CA ILE A 48 -10.39 22.22 14.19
C ILE A 48 -9.08 22.54 13.43
N ASP A 49 -8.76 23.83 13.38
CA ASP A 49 -7.51 24.43 12.88
C ASP A 49 -7.27 24.34 11.35
N PHE A 50 -8.34 24.32 10.54
CA PHE A 50 -8.19 24.54 9.10
C PHE A 50 -8.07 26.03 8.76
N GLU A 51 -7.14 26.35 7.85
CA GLU A 51 -7.14 27.61 7.11
C GLU A 51 -8.22 27.54 6.02
N ILE A 52 -9.24 28.38 6.14
CA ILE A 52 -10.45 28.31 5.30
C ILE A 52 -10.41 29.32 4.16
N THR A 53 -10.73 28.86 2.96
CA THR A 53 -11.21 29.68 1.83
C THR A 53 -12.62 29.24 1.51
N VAL A 54 -13.61 30.13 1.63
CA VAL A 54 -15.02 29.84 1.30
C VAL A 54 -15.55 30.89 0.34
N ASP A 55 -16.27 30.46 -0.69
CA ASP A 55 -16.91 31.34 -1.67
C ASP A 55 -18.22 30.71 -2.17
N THR A 56 -19.16 31.54 -2.61
CA THR A 56 -20.49 31.09 -3.05
C THR A 56 -20.91 31.69 -4.38
N ASN A 57 -21.73 30.96 -5.13
CA ASN A 57 -22.33 31.38 -6.40
C ASN A 57 -21.32 31.88 -7.44
N LEU A 58 -20.24 31.13 -7.61
CA LEU A 58 -19.17 31.49 -8.52
C LEU A 58 -19.53 31.17 -9.98
N THR A 59 -19.34 32.16 -10.86
CA THR A 59 -19.30 31.93 -12.31
C THR A 59 -18.08 31.09 -12.71
N TYR A 60 -18.08 30.52 -13.92
CA TYR A 60 -16.95 29.70 -14.41
C TYR A 60 -15.59 30.41 -14.27
N ALA A 61 -15.50 31.69 -14.67
CA ALA A 61 -14.27 32.46 -14.59
C ALA A 61 -13.85 32.75 -13.14
N GLN A 62 -14.80 32.95 -12.22
CA GLN A 62 -14.49 33.14 -10.81
C GLN A 62 -14.06 31.83 -10.15
N MET A 63 -14.77 30.73 -10.40
CA MET A 63 -14.47 29.42 -9.85
C MET A 63 -13.09 28.92 -10.29
N LYS A 64 -12.76 29.04 -11.58
CA LYS A 64 -11.44 28.69 -12.10
C LYS A 64 -10.30 29.52 -11.49
N ARG A 65 -10.52 30.84 -11.32
CA ARG A 65 -9.55 31.71 -10.63
C ARG A 65 -9.39 31.30 -9.17
N LYS A 66 -10.49 31.02 -8.47
CA LYS A 66 -10.47 30.65 -7.06
C LYS A 66 -9.71 29.34 -6.82
N ILE A 67 -10.02 28.30 -7.61
CA ILE A 67 -9.30 27.02 -7.57
C ILE A 67 -7.81 27.22 -7.85
N LYS A 68 -7.44 28.04 -8.84
CA LYS A 68 -6.04 28.36 -9.13
C LYS A 68 -5.36 29.06 -7.95
N THR A 69 -5.99 30.09 -7.40
CA THR A 69 -5.42 30.84 -6.27
C THR A 69 -5.24 29.93 -5.06
N PHE A 70 -6.21 29.08 -4.74
CA PHE A 70 -6.08 28.11 -3.66
C PHE A 70 -4.97 27.08 -3.92
N HIS A 71 -4.89 26.52 -5.13
CA HIS A 71 -3.79 25.65 -5.55
C HIS A 71 -2.41 26.29 -5.30
N ASP A 72 -2.28 27.59 -5.55
CA ASP A 72 -1.03 28.32 -5.37
C ASP A 72 -0.67 28.52 -3.87
N THR A 73 -1.59 28.25 -2.94
CA THR A 73 -1.34 28.28 -1.49
C THR A 73 -0.94 26.92 -0.89
N ILE A 74 -1.12 25.81 -1.62
CA ILE A 74 -0.84 24.46 -1.12
C ILE A 74 0.68 24.25 -1.06
N ASN A 75 1.18 23.90 0.12
CA ASN A 75 2.58 23.54 0.34
C ASN A 75 2.75 22.01 0.43
N PRO A 76 3.96 21.50 0.15
CA PRO A 76 4.28 20.11 0.40
C PRO A 76 4.04 19.73 1.86
N GLY A 77 3.30 18.64 2.08
CA GLY A 77 2.96 18.16 3.42
C GLY A 77 1.66 18.72 4.03
N ASP A 78 0.96 19.64 3.36
CA ASP A 78 -0.33 20.15 3.83
C ASP A 78 -1.43 19.07 3.79
N LEU A 79 -2.39 19.12 4.70
CA LEU A 79 -3.66 18.41 4.57
C LEU A 79 -4.65 19.31 3.85
N VAL A 80 -5.12 18.90 2.67
CA VAL A 80 -5.98 19.73 1.81
C VAL A 80 -7.38 19.14 1.77
N LEU A 81 -8.40 19.98 1.98
CA LEU A 81 -9.81 19.62 1.79
C LEU A 81 -10.44 20.51 0.72
N PHE A 82 -11.14 19.90 -0.23
CA PHE A 82 -11.94 20.57 -1.23
C PHE A 82 -13.39 20.14 -1.08
N PHE A 83 -14.27 21.11 -0.88
CA PHE A 83 -15.71 20.89 -0.79
C PHE A 83 -16.43 21.63 -1.91
N PHE A 84 -17.39 20.96 -2.54
CA PHE A 84 -18.30 21.58 -3.48
C PHE A 84 -19.74 21.14 -3.20
N ALA A 85 -20.63 22.12 -3.01
CA ALA A 85 -22.09 21.91 -3.00
C ALA A 85 -22.73 22.63 -4.18
N GLY A 86 -23.54 21.93 -4.95
CA GLY A 86 -24.24 22.52 -6.09
C GLY A 86 -24.59 21.52 -7.19
N LEU A 87 -24.74 22.02 -8.41
CA LEU A 87 -24.99 21.18 -9.57
C LEU A 87 -23.72 20.40 -9.98
N GLY A 88 -23.88 19.10 -10.11
CA GLY A 88 -22.88 18.18 -10.65
C GLY A 88 -23.44 17.50 -11.91
N CYS A 89 -22.56 17.17 -12.84
CA CYS A 89 -22.87 16.35 -14.01
C CYS A 89 -21.83 15.25 -14.15
N GLN A 90 -22.26 14.07 -14.56
CA GLN A 90 -21.36 13.03 -15.06
C GLN A 90 -21.51 12.93 -16.59
N TRP A 91 -20.40 12.84 -17.31
CA TRP A 91 -20.40 12.59 -18.76
C TRP A 91 -19.09 11.93 -19.20
N SER A 92 -19.17 10.89 -20.03
CA SER A 92 -17.98 10.17 -20.54
C SER A 92 -16.99 9.81 -19.41
N HIS A 93 -17.51 9.26 -18.30
CA HIS A 93 -16.74 8.84 -17.13
C HIS A 93 -16.05 9.97 -16.33
N LEU A 94 -16.31 11.23 -16.67
CA LEU A 94 -15.79 12.40 -15.96
C LEU A 94 -16.89 13.04 -15.10
N ASN A 95 -16.48 13.63 -13.98
CA ASN A 95 -17.37 14.38 -13.09
C ASN A 95 -17.06 15.88 -13.21
N PHE A 96 -18.11 16.65 -13.43
CA PHE A 96 -18.05 18.07 -13.69
C PHE A 96 -18.82 18.84 -12.63
N LEU A 97 -18.16 19.84 -12.04
CA LEU A 97 -18.77 20.80 -11.13
C LEU A 97 -19.31 21.95 -11.97
N VAL A 98 -20.58 22.27 -11.82
CA VAL A 98 -21.27 23.28 -12.64
C VAL A 98 -21.23 24.64 -11.93
N PRO A 99 -20.52 25.64 -12.49
CA PRO A 99 -20.55 27.00 -11.99
C PRO A 99 -21.90 27.66 -12.28
N VAL A 100 -22.16 28.79 -11.60
CA VAL A 100 -23.34 29.61 -11.89
C VAL A 100 -23.25 30.20 -13.31
N HIS A 101 -24.34 30.09 -14.06
CA HIS A 101 -24.44 30.59 -15.43
C HIS A 101 -25.87 31.04 -15.75
N ASP A 102 -26.02 31.96 -16.71
CA ASP A 102 -27.32 32.48 -17.12
C ASP A 102 -28.08 31.50 -18.04
N ASP A 103 -27.36 30.74 -18.87
CA ASP A 103 -27.93 29.79 -19.84
C ASP A 103 -27.73 28.33 -19.44
N PRO A 104 -28.75 27.46 -19.50
CA PRO A 104 -28.61 26.04 -19.12
C PRO A 104 -27.63 25.28 -20.02
N ILE A 105 -26.91 24.31 -19.43
CA ILE A 105 -26.05 23.35 -20.14
C ILE A 105 -26.92 22.41 -20.97
N LYS A 106 -26.73 22.36 -22.30
CA LYS A 106 -27.55 21.52 -23.19
C LYS A 106 -26.73 20.57 -24.07
N THR A 107 -25.45 20.85 -24.26
CA THR A 107 -24.59 20.12 -25.21
C THR A 107 -23.31 19.60 -24.55
N ASN A 108 -22.66 18.62 -25.18
CA ASN A 108 -21.34 18.13 -24.72
C ASN A 108 -20.29 19.25 -24.75
N THR A 109 -20.35 20.14 -25.74
CA THR A 109 -19.48 21.32 -25.83
C THR A 109 -19.71 22.27 -24.65
N ASP A 110 -20.96 22.47 -24.21
CA ASP A 110 -21.22 23.26 -22.99
C ASP A 110 -20.53 22.65 -21.76
N LEU A 111 -20.55 21.32 -21.60
CA LEU A 111 -19.86 20.65 -20.50
C LEU A 111 -18.35 20.92 -20.55
N GLU A 112 -17.69 20.70 -21.68
CA GLU A 112 -16.23 20.88 -21.79
C GLU A 112 -15.75 22.30 -21.51
N TYR A 113 -16.48 23.31 -22.00
CA TYR A 113 -16.01 24.70 -21.96
C TYR A 113 -16.55 25.51 -20.78
N ARG A 114 -17.64 25.09 -20.14
CA ARG A 114 -18.36 25.89 -19.14
C ARG A 114 -18.40 25.25 -17.75
N THR A 115 -17.83 24.06 -17.57
CA THR A 115 -17.77 23.37 -16.28
C THR A 115 -16.35 23.09 -15.81
N ILE A 116 -16.21 22.72 -14.53
CA ILE A 116 -14.92 22.35 -13.94
C ILE A 116 -14.81 20.84 -13.84
N ASN A 117 -13.84 20.26 -14.53
CA ASN A 117 -13.50 18.84 -14.37
C ASN A 117 -12.91 18.60 -12.96
N ALA A 118 -13.62 17.80 -12.16
CA ALA A 118 -13.25 17.53 -10.77
C ALA A 118 -11.99 16.65 -10.66
N GLN A 119 -11.81 15.66 -11.53
CA GLN A 119 -10.61 14.82 -11.60
C GLN A 119 -9.36 15.66 -11.89
N ALA A 120 -9.43 16.52 -12.91
CA ALA A 120 -8.34 17.41 -13.27
C ALA A 120 -8.03 18.45 -12.17
N THR A 121 -9.00 18.77 -11.32
CA THR A 121 -8.80 19.64 -10.15
C THR A 121 -8.05 18.90 -9.04
N LEU A 122 -8.44 17.65 -8.75
CA LEU A 122 -7.75 16.78 -7.81
C LEU A 122 -6.27 16.61 -8.18
N GLU A 123 -5.99 16.25 -9.44
CA GLU A 123 -4.62 16.05 -9.94
C GLU A 123 -3.75 17.32 -9.83
N LYS A 124 -4.35 18.50 -10.05
CA LYS A 124 -3.66 19.78 -9.84
C LYS A 124 -3.28 19.98 -8.38
N PHE A 125 -4.20 19.74 -7.43
CA PHE A 125 -3.86 19.87 -6.00
C PHE A 125 -2.77 18.88 -5.60
N MET A 126 -2.82 17.65 -6.11
CA MET A 126 -1.81 16.63 -5.87
C MET A 126 -0.43 16.99 -6.43
N SER A 127 -0.35 17.77 -7.51
CA SER A 127 0.93 18.23 -8.08
C SER A 127 1.78 19.07 -7.11
N ARG A 128 1.16 19.63 -6.06
CA ARG A 128 1.82 20.38 -4.98
C ARG A 128 2.40 19.50 -3.86
N ARG A 129 2.24 18.17 -3.97
CA ARG A 129 2.69 17.15 -2.99
C ARG A 129 2.15 17.35 -1.56
N PRO A 130 0.84 17.59 -1.38
CA PRO A 130 0.22 17.61 -0.05
C PRO A 130 0.33 16.22 0.63
N SER A 131 0.17 16.21 1.95
CA SER A 131 0.12 15.00 2.76
C SER A 131 -1.10 14.14 2.48
N ALA A 132 -2.23 14.76 2.18
CA ALA A 132 -3.44 14.13 1.66
C ALA A 132 -4.38 15.19 1.05
N VAL A 133 -5.24 14.77 0.13
CA VAL A 133 -6.28 15.61 -0.48
C VAL A 133 -7.65 14.97 -0.33
N ILE A 134 -8.57 15.66 0.31
CA ILE A 134 -9.93 15.18 0.59
C ILE A 134 -10.91 15.96 -0.28
N PHE A 135 -11.65 15.29 -1.16
CA PHE A 135 -12.72 15.85 -1.97
C PHE A 135 -14.06 15.40 -1.40
N LEU A 136 -14.89 16.36 -0.99
CA LEU A 136 -16.26 16.12 -0.52
C LEU A 136 -17.22 16.81 -1.49
N LEU A 137 -18.03 16.04 -2.22
CA LEU A 137 -18.85 16.52 -3.32
C LEU A 137 -20.33 16.29 -3.01
N ASP A 138 -21.01 17.38 -2.65
CA ASP A 138 -22.45 17.41 -2.40
C ASP A 138 -23.20 17.89 -3.65
N CYS A 139 -23.26 17.01 -4.64
CA CYS A 139 -23.89 17.28 -5.92
C CYS A 139 -24.52 16.01 -6.51
N CYS A 140 -25.59 16.17 -7.29
CA CYS A 140 -26.19 15.07 -8.03
C CYS A 140 -25.20 14.49 -9.06
N ARG A 141 -25.36 13.20 -9.40
CA ARG A 141 -24.52 12.51 -10.41
C ARG A 141 -25.29 12.15 -11.69
N ASN A 142 -26.24 13.00 -12.09
CA ASN A 142 -27.07 12.76 -13.27
C ASN A 142 -26.44 13.38 -14.54
N SER A 143 -26.64 12.73 -15.69
CA SER A 143 -26.24 13.27 -17.00
C SER A 143 -27.28 14.28 -17.53
N PHE A 144 -26.86 15.50 -17.83
CA PHE A 144 -27.75 16.52 -18.45
C PHE A 144 -27.95 16.34 -19.96
N VAL A 145 -27.17 15.47 -20.60
CA VAL A 145 -27.19 15.22 -22.05
C VAL A 145 -27.66 13.79 -22.32
N ARG A 146 -28.56 13.61 -23.32
CA ARG A 146 -29.03 12.28 -23.73
C ARG A 146 -27.89 11.48 -24.35
N GLU A 147 -27.49 10.39 -23.70
CA GLU A 147 -26.55 9.43 -24.25
C GLU A 147 -27.25 8.50 -25.26
N SER A 148 -26.62 8.29 -26.41
CA SER A 148 -26.98 7.22 -27.33
C SER A 148 -26.30 5.92 -26.90
N SER A 149 -27.12 4.91 -26.57
CA SER A 149 -26.81 3.47 -26.38
C SER A 149 -26.00 3.00 -25.16
N ASN A 150 -26.67 2.17 -24.33
CA ASN A 150 -26.23 1.01 -23.54
C ASN A 150 -24.77 0.93 -23.06
N SER A 151 -24.30 1.91 -22.29
CA SER A 151 -23.13 1.73 -21.45
C SER A 151 -23.54 1.72 -19.98
N ASN A 152 -23.73 0.52 -19.41
CA ASN A 152 -23.88 0.29 -17.97
C ASN A 152 -22.52 0.42 -17.23
N ASP A 153 -21.64 1.29 -17.71
CA ASP A 153 -20.24 1.39 -17.28
C ASP A 153 -20.09 2.61 -16.35
N LEU A 154 -20.48 2.41 -15.08
CA LEU A 154 -20.60 3.43 -14.05
C LEU A 154 -19.22 3.82 -13.45
N SER A 155 -18.31 4.39 -14.24
CA SER A 155 -17.01 4.87 -13.73
C SER A 155 -17.03 6.36 -13.34
N GLY A 156 -16.85 6.62 -12.03
CA GLY A 156 -16.74 7.94 -11.41
C GLY A 156 -15.28 8.43 -11.26
N MET A 157 -15.07 9.53 -10.52
CA MET A 157 -13.72 10.05 -10.24
C MET A 157 -12.81 8.96 -9.65
N ARG A 158 -11.55 8.97 -10.07
CA ARG A 158 -10.54 8.02 -9.60
C ARG A 158 -9.72 8.68 -8.49
N ALA A 159 -9.67 8.03 -7.34
CA ALA A 159 -8.70 8.40 -6.31
C ALA A 159 -7.27 8.14 -6.81
N VAL A 160 -6.43 9.16 -6.68
CA VAL A 160 -4.98 9.08 -6.84
C VAL A 160 -4.34 8.88 -5.45
N ALA A 161 -3.11 8.41 -5.37
CA ALA A 161 -2.45 8.11 -4.08
C ALA A 161 -2.55 9.30 -3.10
N ASP A 162 -2.89 9.03 -1.84
CA ASP A 162 -3.17 10.03 -0.80
C ASP A 162 -4.38 10.96 -1.06
N SER A 163 -5.34 10.50 -1.86
CA SER A 163 -6.63 11.19 -2.00
C SER A 163 -7.79 10.40 -1.42
N PHE A 164 -8.77 11.13 -0.91
CA PHE A 164 -10.05 10.63 -0.47
C PHE A 164 -11.14 11.39 -1.21
N ILE A 165 -12.06 10.71 -1.85
CA ILE A 165 -13.16 11.32 -2.58
C ILE A 165 -14.46 10.76 -1.99
N SER A 166 -15.40 11.63 -1.64
CA SER A 166 -16.76 11.21 -1.30
C SER A 166 -17.80 12.04 -2.03
N PHE A 167 -18.84 11.36 -2.48
CA PHE A 167 -20.02 11.91 -3.12
C PHE A 167 -21.21 11.72 -2.19
N ALA A 168 -22.11 12.71 -2.16
CA ALA A 168 -23.32 12.64 -1.34
C ALA A 168 -24.31 11.52 -1.74
N CYS A 169 -24.26 11.02 -2.98
CA CYS A 169 -25.10 9.94 -3.50
C CYS A 169 -24.35 9.07 -4.53
N ASP A 170 -24.92 7.90 -4.88
CA ASP A 170 -24.33 7.02 -5.89
C ASP A 170 -24.53 7.56 -7.32
N ALA A 171 -23.92 6.92 -8.32
CA ALA A 171 -24.01 7.26 -9.73
C ALA A 171 -25.46 7.19 -10.21
N ASN A 172 -25.91 8.20 -10.96
CA ASN A 172 -27.30 8.33 -11.44
C ASN A 172 -28.37 8.47 -10.35
N GLU A 173 -27.97 8.72 -9.10
CA GLU A 173 -28.87 9.07 -8.02
C GLU A 173 -28.93 10.59 -7.80
N VAL A 174 -30.04 11.04 -7.23
CA VAL A 174 -30.27 12.44 -6.86
C VAL A 174 -30.04 12.55 -5.36
N ALA A 175 -29.09 13.39 -4.95
CA ALA A 175 -28.95 13.76 -3.54
C ALA A 175 -30.25 14.42 -3.05
N LEU A 176 -30.78 13.94 -1.93
CA LEU A 176 -32.04 14.43 -1.38
C LEU A 176 -31.81 15.72 -0.57
N ASP A 177 -32.72 16.67 -0.76
CA ASP A 177 -32.49 18.08 -0.43
C ASP A 177 -32.92 18.48 1.00
N GLU A 178 -33.69 17.68 1.74
CA GLU A 178 -34.30 18.11 3.01
C GLU A 178 -33.94 17.22 4.19
N SER A 179 -32.99 17.67 5.01
CA SER A 179 -32.79 17.17 6.38
C SER A 179 -33.95 17.62 7.27
N THR A 180 -34.20 16.89 8.37
CA THR A 180 -35.25 17.17 9.37
C THR A 180 -35.33 18.62 9.89
N ASN A 181 -34.26 19.44 9.77
CA ASN A 181 -34.21 20.84 10.17
C ASN A 181 -34.22 21.86 9.00
N GLY A 182 -34.14 21.41 7.73
CA GLY A 182 -34.31 22.23 6.52
C GLY A 182 -33.21 23.26 6.19
N ARG A 183 -32.10 23.31 6.94
CA ARG A 183 -30.99 24.27 6.72
C ARG A 183 -29.91 23.76 5.76
N ASN A 184 -29.51 22.51 5.94
CA ASN A 184 -28.41 21.85 5.24
C ASN A 184 -28.91 20.62 4.48
N SER A 185 -28.16 20.18 3.48
CA SER A 185 -28.40 18.89 2.82
C SER A 185 -28.33 17.73 3.83
N ILE A 186 -28.97 16.60 3.54
CA ILE A 186 -28.94 15.43 4.44
C ILE A 186 -27.48 14.99 4.65
N PHE A 187 -26.69 14.92 3.59
CA PHE A 187 -25.27 14.58 3.65
C PHE A 187 -24.49 15.50 4.61
N ILE A 188 -24.67 16.82 4.48
CA ILE A 188 -23.94 17.78 5.30
C ILE A 188 -24.45 17.83 6.73
N SER A 189 -25.75 17.64 6.94
CA SER A 189 -26.34 17.56 8.27
C SER A 189 -25.74 16.43 9.12
N HIS A 190 -25.44 15.28 8.50
CA HIS A 190 -24.70 14.18 9.15
C HIS A 190 -23.21 14.49 9.24
N LEU A 191 -22.58 15.00 8.17
CA LEU A 191 -21.16 15.33 8.18
C LEU A 191 -20.78 16.30 9.31
N LEU A 192 -21.59 17.32 9.57
CA LEU A 192 -21.35 18.30 10.64
C LEU A 192 -21.36 17.67 12.04
N GLN A 193 -22.05 16.55 12.23
CA GLN A 193 -22.09 15.82 13.51
C GLN A 193 -20.76 15.10 13.79
N HIS A 194 -20.05 14.67 12.75
CA HIS A 194 -18.88 13.77 12.87
C HIS A 194 -17.54 14.45 12.53
N ILE A 195 -17.48 15.37 11.55
CA ILE A 195 -16.22 15.86 10.94
C ILE A 195 -15.25 16.56 11.91
N GLY A 196 -15.73 17.02 13.06
CA GLY A 196 -14.93 17.66 14.10
C GLY A 196 -14.73 16.83 15.37
N GLN A 197 -15.15 15.56 15.39
CA GLN A 197 -14.93 14.71 16.56
C GLN A 197 -13.44 14.39 16.71
N PRO A 198 -12.90 14.44 17.94
CA PRO A 198 -11.49 14.21 18.17
C PRO A 198 -11.12 12.75 17.87
N ASN A 199 -9.96 12.56 17.26
CA ASN A 199 -9.32 11.26 17.02
C ASN A 199 -10.13 10.27 16.16
N LEU A 200 -11.05 10.76 15.34
CA LEU A 200 -11.66 9.97 14.27
C LEU A 200 -10.95 10.20 12.94
N THR A 201 -10.74 9.10 12.22
CA THR A 201 -10.25 9.13 10.84
C THR A 201 -11.34 9.59 9.89
N ILE A 202 -10.97 10.13 8.73
CA ILE A 202 -11.94 10.48 7.69
C ILE A 202 -12.76 9.27 7.23
N ASP A 203 -12.18 8.07 7.21
CA ASP A 203 -12.90 6.83 6.87
C ASP A 203 -13.98 6.47 7.91
N GLU A 204 -13.67 6.62 9.21
CA GLU A 204 -14.65 6.42 10.29
C GLU A 204 -15.75 7.49 10.25
N ILE A 205 -15.37 8.77 10.12
CA ILE A 205 -16.31 9.89 9.96
C ILE A 205 -17.28 9.60 8.82
N MET A 206 -16.77 9.17 7.66
CA MET A 206 -17.60 8.92 6.49
C MET A 206 -18.42 7.63 6.58
N SER A 207 -17.97 6.66 7.37
CA SER A 207 -18.76 5.45 7.68
C SER A 207 -19.98 5.80 8.54
N ASP A 208 -19.80 6.65 9.56
CA ASP A 208 -20.89 7.14 10.40
C ASP A 208 -21.86 8.01 9.59
N VAL A 209 -21.34 8.91 8.76
CA VAL A 209 -22.15 9.75 7.85
C VAL A 209 -22.97 8.89 6.90
N CYS A 210 -22.36 7.86 6.30
CA CYS A 210 -23.08 6.95 5.41
C CYS A 210 -24.23 6.25 6.13
N GLY A 211 -23.96 5.69 7.33
CA GLY A 211 -24.99 5.04 8.15
C GLY A 211 -26.12 5.99 8.57
N GLY A 212 -25.78 7.24 8.91
CA GLY A 212 -26.74 8.27 9.28
C GLY A 212 -27.64 8.69 8.11
N VAL A 213 -27.06 8.94 6.94
CA VAL A 213 -27.78 9.33 5.72
C VAL A 213 -28.69 8.21 5.24
N MET A 214 -28.21 6.96 5.17
CA MET A 214 -29.03 5.82 4.77
C MET A 214 -30.22 5.63 5.71
N LYS A 215 -30.00 5.79 7.03
CA LYS A 215 -31.06 5.68 8.03
C LYS A 215 -32.11 6.79 7.90
N GLU A 216 -31.72 8.05 7.72
CA GLU A 216 -32.67 9.17 7.57
C GLU A 216 -33.42 9.10 6.25
N THR A 217 -32.79 8.62 5.18
CA THR A 217 -33.39 8.53 3.86
C THR A 217 -34.16 7.24 3.60
N ASN A 218 -34.17 6.28 4.54
CA ASN A 218 -34.67 4.91 4.33
C ASN A 218 -34.03 4.27 3.09
N ASP A 219 -32.70 4.29 3.04
CA ASP A 219 -31.86 3.74 1.96
C ASP A 219 -32.05 4.39 0.58
N ASN A 220 -32.75 5.53 0.49
CA ASN A 220 -32.94 6.27 -0.77
C ASN A 220 -31.76 7.16 -1.17
N GLN A 221 -30.76 7.31 -0.29
CA GLN A 221 -29.50 7.99 -0.58
C GLN A 221 -28.36 7.26 0.11
N CYS A 222 -27.37 6.81 -0.68
CA CYS A 222 -26.17 6.18 -0.18
C CYS A 222 -24.93 7.02 -0.56
N PRO A 223 -24.27 7.69 0.41
CA PRO A 223 -23.02 8.37 0.14
C PRO A 223 -21.95 7.39 -0.34
N PHE A 224 -21.36 7.69 -1.49
CA PHE A 224 -20.31 6.88 -2.10
C PHE A 224 -18.94 7.44 -1.75
N ARG A 225 -17.93 6.58 -1.55
CA ARG A 225 -16.55 7.01 -1.30
C ARG A 225 -15.54 6.17 -2.09
N VAL A 226 -14.45 6.82 -2.48
CA VAL A 226 -13.26 6.22 -3.09
C VAL A 226 -12.06 6.76 -2.35
N SER A 227 -11.33 5.88 -1.67
CA SER A 227 -10.13 6.24 -0.92
C SER A 227 -8.90 5.60 -1.54
N SER A 228 -7.79 6.32 -1.51
CA SER A 228 -6.44 5.82 -1.77
C SER A 228 -5.47 6.40 -0.73
N LEU A 229 -5.97 6.70 0.47
CA LEU A 229 -5.18 7.14 1.60
C LEU A 229 -4.30 5.98 2.09
N ARG A 230 -2.99 6.21 2.18
CA ARG A 230 -2.01 5.19 2.63
C ARG A 230 -1.79 5.18 4.14
N ARG A 231 -2.51 6.04 4.86
CA ARG A 231 -2.42 6.22 6.31
C ARG A 231 -3.74 6.74 6.85
N LYS A 232 -3.94 6.56 8.15
CA LYS A 232 -5.04 7.18 8.89
C LYS A 232 -4.88 8.70 8.83
N VAL A 233 -5.92 9.39 8.32
CA VAL A 233 -5.96 10.85 8.27
C VAL A 233 -7.02 11.33 9.26
N TYR A 234 -6.54 12.04 10.30
CA TYR A 234 -7.38 12.64 11.33
C TYR A 234 -7.63 14.11 11.01
N LEU A 235 -8.89 14.54 11.02
CA LEU A 235 -9.24 15.95 10.82
C LEU A 235 -9.13 16.78 12.10
N ASN A 236 -9.35 16.15 13.26
CA ASN A 236 -9.21 16.75 14.58
C ASN A 236 -8.44 15.78 15.51
N GLU A 237 -7.11 15.89 15.54
CA GLU A 237 -6.27 15.06 16.41
C GLU A 237 -6.05 15.76 17.76
N GLN A 238 -6.42 15.11 18.85
CA GLN A 238 -6.23 15.60 20.22
C GLN A 238 -5.50 14.56 21.07
N MET A 239 -4.40 14.96 21.69
CA MET A 239 -3.72 14.10 22.67
C MET A 239 -4.58 13.95 23.92
N THR A 240 -5.05 12.74 24.19
CA THR A 240 -5.78 12.41 25.43
C THR A 240 -4.78 12.22 26.57
N ASN A 241 -4.96 12.96 27.67
CA ASN A 241 -4.09 12.94 28.85
C ASN A 241 -4.40 11.81 29.85
N ASP A 242 -5.30 10.88 29.55
CA ASP A 242 -5.74 9.84 30.50
C ASP A 242 -5.36 8.44 30.01
N GLU A 243 -4.15 8.00 30.37
CA GLU A 243 -3.83 6.75 31.10
C GLU A 243 -2.31 6.44 31.05
N PRO A 244 -1.54 6.76 32.10
CA PRO A 244 -0.19 6.23 32.32
C PRO A 244 -0.22 5.13 33.39
N ASP A 245 -0.16 3.86 32.97
CA ASP A 245 0.39 2.66 33.66
C ASP A 245 -0.27 1.40 33.06
N GLN A 246 0.32 0.70 32.08
CA GLN A 246 1.44 -0.20 32.33
C GLN A 246 2.54 -0.08 31.24
N MET A 247 3.65 0.52 31.63
CA MET A 247 4.97 -0.04 31.32
C MET A 247 5.92 0.29 32.47
N HIS A 248 5.99 -0.62 33.45
CA HIS A 248 7.16 -0.69 34.30
C HIS A 248 8.35 -1.13 33.44
N VAL A 249 9.29 -0.22 33.23
CA VAL A 249 10.71 -0.59 33.04
C VAL A 249 11.43 -0.21 34.33
N ALA A 250 12.13 -1.19 34.88
CA ALA A 250 13.03 -1.06 36.02
C ALA A 250 14.05 0.09 35.80
N PRO A 251 14.58 0.70 36.87
CA PRO A 251 15.40 1.90 36.74
C PRO A 251 16.69 1.57 35.97
N HIS A 252 17.04 2.31 34.91
CA HIS A 252 18.43 2.55 34.47
C HIS A 252 18.55 3.73 33.44
N ASN A 253 18.65 4.95 34.00
CA ASN A 253 19.47 6.14 33.70
C ASN A 253 19.84 6.62 32.25
N GLY A 254 19.52 7.89 31.95
CA GLY A 254 20.28 8.75 31.01
C GLY A 254 19.57 10.05 30.55
N TYR A 255 20.27 11.21 30.56
CA TYR A 255 19.84 12.62 30.37
C TYR A 255 18.61 12.96 29.48
N SER A 256 17.84 13.99 29.88
CA SER A 256 16.81 14.64 29.04
C SER A 256 17.29 15.96 28.42
N ILE A 257 17.00 16.19 27.13
CA ILE A 257 17.26 17.48 26.45
C ILE A 257 16.19 18.48 26.87
N LYS A 258 16.58 19.53 27.59
CA LYS A 258 15.66 20.55 28.15
C LYS A 258 15.12 21.50 27.09
N LYS A 259 15.89 21.73 26.02
CA LYS A 259 15.60 22.70 24.95
C LYS A 259 15.71 22.05 23.57
N THR A 260 15.01 20.93 23.38
CA THR A 260 15.11 20.05 22.20
C THR A 260 14.95 20.79 20.87
N ARG A 261 13.99 21.71 20.79
CA ARG A 261 13.76 22.50 19.58
C ARG A 261 14.93 23.41 19.24
N GLU A 262 15.51 24.09 20.22
CA GLU A 262 16.66 24.99 20.01
C GLU A 262 17.93 24.20 19.68
N PHE A 263 18.12 23.04 20.32
CA PHE A 263 19.23 22.12 20.03
C PHE A 263 19.17 21.60 18.59
N LEU A 264 18.00 21.14 18.14
CA LEU A 264 17.80 20.64 16.77
C LEU A 264 17.90 21.74 15.72
N VAL A 265 17.44 22.96 16.01
CA VAL A 265 17.61 24.09 15.09
C VAL A 265 19.08 24.45 14.92
N LYS A 266 19.87 24.38 15.99
CA LYS A 266 21.28 24.79 15.98
C LYS A 266 22.23 23.71 15.47
N TYR A 267 22.07 22.47 15.92
CA TYR A 267 22.99 21.35 15.61
C TYR A 267 22.37 20.29 14.69
N GLY A 268 21.07 20.39 14.36
CA GLY A 268 20.40 19.47 13.44
C GLY A 268 21.00 19.40 12.04
N PRO A 269 21.46 20.52 11.42
CA PRO A 269 22.18 20.46 10.15
C PRO A 269 23.51 19.68 10.24
N TYR A 270 24.25 19.84 11.34
CA TYR A 270 25.49 19.09 11.60
C TYR A 270 25.18 17.59 11.76
N LEU A 271 24.22 17.24 12.62
CA LEU A 271 23.76 15.86 12.82
C LEU A 271 23.30 15.20 11.51
N ARG A 272 22.51 15.93 10.70
CA ARG A 272 22.02 15.46 9.41
C ARG A 272 23.15 15.28 8.39
N THR A 273 24.19 16.09 8.45
CA THR A 273 25.37 16.00 7.57
C THR A 273 26.23 14.81 7.98
N THR A 274 26.47 14.61 9.28
CA THR A 274 27.18 13.44 9.81
C THR A 274 26.44 12.14 9.52
N LEU A 275 25.11 12.10 9.67
CA LEU A 275 24.28 10.95 9.31
C LEU A 275 24.32 10.65 7.80
N LYS A 276 24.29 11.67 6.95
CA LYS A 276 24.44 11.49 5.49
C LYS A 276 25.83 10.98 5.12
N ILE A 277 26.88 11.50 5.76
CA ILE A 277 28.25 11.03 5.56
C ILE A 277 28.37 9.58 6.03
N ALA A 278 27.82 9.23 7.19
CA ALA A 278 27.80 7.85 7.70
C ALA A 278 27.02 6.91 6.78
N GLN A 279 25.88 7.34 6.23
CA GLN A 279 25.11 6.56 5.25
C GLN A 279 25.85 6.38 3.92
N VAL A 280 26.58 7.40 3.46
CA VAL A 280 27.41 7.32 2.25
C VAL A 280 28.60 6.40 2.49
N LEU A 281 29.28 6.51 3.63
CA LEU A 281 30.39 5.64 4.01
C LEU A 281 29.93 4.19 4.23
N PHE A 282 28.74 3.98 4.79
CA PHE A 282 28.13 2.66 4.94
C PHE A 282 27.75 2.06 3.58
N LYS A 283 27.19 2.87 2.65
CA LYS A 283 26.94 2.44 1.28
C LYS A 283 28.22 2.12 0.52
N LEU A 284 29.25 2.95 0.64
CA LEU A 284 30.58 2.70 0.09
C LEU A 284 31.18 1.42 0.68
N GLY A 285 31.07 1.20 1.99
CA GLY A 285 31.51 -0.03 2.65
C GLY A 285 30.76 -1.27 2.15
N SER A 286 29.43 -1.20 2.03
CA SER A 286 28.60 -2.29 1.50
C SER A 286 28.87 -2.59 0.01
N PHE A 287 29.40 -1.62 -0.73
CA PHE A 287 29.79 -1.77 -2.14
C PHE A 287 31.25 -2.25 -2.29
N LEU A 288 32.16 -1.78 -1.43
CA LEU A 288 33.59 -2.11 -1.45
C LEU A 288 33.89 -3.47 -0.84
N VAL A 289 33.18 -3.91 0.21
CA VAL A 289 33.45 -5.18 0.90
C VAL A 289 33.26 -6.40 -0.03
N PRO A 290 32.18 -6.52 -0.82
CA PRO A 290 32.04 -7.62 -1.78
C PRO A 290 33.05 -7.55 -2.93
N GLN A 291 33.48 -6.33 -3.32
CA GLN A 291 34.48 -6.16 -4.37
C GLN A 291 35.88 -6.50 -3.89
N LEU A 292 36.25 -6.19 -2.65
CA LEU A 292 37.51 -6.59 -2.01
C LEU A 292 37.59 -8.11 -1.82
N ASP A 293 36.48 -8.77 -1.47
CA ASP A 293 36.38 -10.23 -1.45
C ASP A 293 36.53 -10.83 -2.85
N SER A 294 35.98 -10.18 -3.89
CA SER A 294 36.18 -10.59 -5.27
C SER A 294 37.62 -10.34 -5.77
N MET A 295 38.30 -9.30 -5.29
CA MET A 295 39.72 -9.01 -5.58
C MET A 295 40.64 -10.05 -4.94
N SER A 296 40.33 -10.49 -3.72
CA SER A 296 41.00 -11.61 -3.05
C SER A 296 40.86 -12.93 -3.84
N GLN A 297 39.75 -13.13 -4.56
CA GLN A 297 39.49 -14.34 -5.34
C GLN A 297 40.00 -14.25 -6.80
N ALA A 298 40.00 -13.05 -7.40
CA ALA A 298 40.38 -12.82 -8.80
C ALA A 298 41.89 -12.59 -9.01
N ALA A 299 42.67 -12.29 -7.96
CA ALA A 299 44.14 -12.21 -8.01
C ALA A 299 44.80 -13.53 -8.46
N SER A 300 44.03 -14.62 -8.60
CA SER A 300 44.47 -15.93 -9.01
C SER A 300 44.47 -16.19 -10.53
N SER A 301 43.83 -15.41 -11.42
CA SER A 301 43.65 -15.96 -12.79
C SER A 301 43.56 -15.10 -14.05
N ASP A 302 43.47 -13.77 -14.12
CA ASP A 302 43.49 -13.13 -15.47
C ASP A 302 43.89 -11.64 -15.51
N VAL A 303 44.92 -11.33 -16.31
CA VAL A 303 45.48 -9.98 -16.51
C VAL A 303 44.51 -9.06 -17.26
N ASP A 304 43.71 -9.58 -18.18
CA ASP A 304 42.70 -8.80 -18.92
C ASP A 304 41.54 -8.34 -18.04
N THR A 305 41.22 -9.12 -16.99
CA THR A 305 40.22 -8.73 -15.97
C THR A 305 40.73 -7.57 -15.12
N ILE A 306 42.02 -7.57 -14.76
CA ILE A 306 42.67 -6.49 -14.00
C ILE A 306 42.66 -5.19 -14.82
N LEU A 307 42.96 -5.26 -16.12
CA LEU A 307 42.98 -4.08 -17.00
C LEU A 307 41.57 -3.47 -17.19
N SER A 308 40.52 -4.29 -17.36
CA SER A 308 39.14 -3.80 -17.42
C SER A 308 38.64 -3.19 -16.09
N THR A 309 39.28 -3.56 -14.97
CA THR A 309 38.96 -3.05 -13.64
C THR A 309 39.64 -1.71 -13.36
N PHE A 310 40.83 -1.47 -13.92
CA PHE A 310 41.48 -0.15 -13.93
C PHE A 310 40.67 0.90 -14.70
N ASP A 311 40.01 0.51 -15.79
CA ASP A 311 39.09 1.41 -16.52
C ASP A 311 37.86 1.81 -15.66
N LYS A 312 37.36 0.91 -14.80
CA LYS A 312 36.30 1.23 -13.82
C LYS A 312 36.79 2.10 -12.65
N GLN A 313 38.08 2.03 -12.35
CA GLN A 313 38.72 2.90 -11.35
C GLN A 313 38.76 4.36 -11.85
N ASN A 314 38.97 4.58 -13.15
CA ASN A 314 38.84 5.89 -13.80
C ASN A 314 37.38 6.40 -13.78
N GLU A 315 36.37 5.53 -13.96
CA GLU A 315 34.96 5.91 -13.80
C GLU A 315 34.62 6.27 -12.33
N MET A 316 35.22 5.60 -11.35
CA MET A 316 35.12 5.96 -9.93
C MET A 316 35.78 7.29 -9.61
N GLU A 317 36.95 7.59 -10.18
CA GLU A 317 37.61 8.90 -10.03
C GLU A 317 36.76 10.03 -10.63
N GLN A 318 36.02 9.75 -11.71
CA GLN A 318 35.04 10.67 -12.29
C GLN A 318 33.81 10.86 -11.39
N GLN A 319 33.34 9.80 -10.72
CA GLN A 319 32.23 9.85 -9.76
C GLN A 319 32.63 10.57 -8.45
N LEU A 320 33.84 10.35 -7.95
CA LEU A 320 34.42 11.08 -6.81
C LEU A 320 34.59 12.57 -7.13
N ASN A 321 35.10 12.89 -8.32
CA ASN A 321 35.15 14.28 -8.81
C ASN A 321 33.75 14.89 -8.98
N LEU A 322 32.72 14.09 -9.31
CA LEU A 322 31.33 14.56 -9.40
C LEU A 322 30.75 14.86 -8.01
N VAL A 323 31.09 14.06 -6.99
CA VAL A 323 30.70 14.28 -5.59
C VAL A 323 31.43 15.49 -5.00
N GLU A 324 32.74 15.65 -5.26
CA GLU A 324 33.48 16.86 -4.89
C GLU A 324 32.93 18.11 -5.61
N LYS A 325 32.61 18.01 -6.90
CA LYS A 325 31.94 19.09 -7.65
C LYS A 325 30.55 19.41 -7.12
N LEU A 326 29.76 18.42 -6.69
CA LEU A 326 28.44 18.64 -6.09
C LEU A 326 28.53 19.31 -4.71
N LEU A 327 29.59 19.01 -3.94
CA LEU A 327 29.92 19.67 -2.68
C LEU A 327 30.37 21.13 -2.90
N ASP A 328 31.11 21.42 -3.97
CA ASP A 328 31.53 22.78 -4.35
C ASP A 328 30.40 23.60 -5.02
N HIS A 329 29.53 22.97 -5.82
CA HIS A 329 28.44 23.65 -6.54
C HIS A 329 27.26 24.04 -5.65
N GLN A 330 26.98 23.28 -4.56
CA GLN A 330 25.94 23.66 -3.61
C GLN A 330 26.33 24.82 -2.69
N TRP A 331 27.62 25.19 -2.64
CA TRP A 331 28.10 26.26 -1.75
C TRP A 331 28.35 27.61 -2.46
N THR A 332 28.40 27.65 -3.80
CA THR A 332 28.75 28.88 -4.55
C THR A 332 27.58 29.62 -5.19
N GLN A 333 26.33 29.11 -5.14
CA GLN A 333 25.15 29.77 -5.72
C GLN A 333 24.15 30.40 -4.72
N SER A 334 24.64 30.89 -3.59
CA SER A 334 23.89 31.83 -2.76
C SER A 334 24.81 32.90 -2.20
N ASN A 335 25.16 33.88 -3.03
CA ASN A 335 25.29 35.31 -2.68
C ASN A 335 26.08 36.07 -3.75
N SER A 336 25.38 36.74 -4.68
CA SER A 336 25.98 37.78 -5.53
C SER A 336 25.20 39.09 -5.38
N THR A 337 25.41 39.79 -4.27
CA THR A 337 25.53 41.26 -4.22
C THR A 337 25.86 41.70 -2.80
N ILE A 338 27.13 42.08 -2.58
CA ILE A 338 27.58 43.26 -1.81
C ILE A 338 29.07 43.44 -2.14
N VAL A 339 29.39 44.65 -2.62
CA VAL A 339 30.73 45.13 -2.92
C VAL A 339 31.40 45.52 -1.59
N GLY A 340 32.63 45.08 -1.36
CA GLY A 340 33.46 45.55 -0.25
C GLY A 340 34.42 44.48 0.24
N GLN A 341 35.71 44.73 0.06
CA GLN A 341 36.85 43.88 0.39
C GLN A 341 36.76 43.21 1.78
N ASP A 342 36.85 41.88 1.83
CA ASP A 342 37.94 41.21 2.55
C ASP A 342 38.12 39.77 2.04
N LYS A 343 39.33 39.46 1.57
CA LYS A 343 39.74 38.09 1.19
C LYS A 343 40.40 37.47 2.41
N SER A 344 39.65 36.72 3.23
CA SER A 344 40.24 35.60 3.98
C SER A 344 39.18 34.65 4.56
N ARG A 345 39.33 33.37 4.20
CA ARG A 345 38.88 32.15 4.91
C ARG A 345 37.38 32.06 5.26
N GLY A 346 36.67 31.23 4.48
CA GLY A 346 35.45 30.59 4.96
C GLY A 346 35.72 29.89 6.30
N VAL A 347 34.81 30.10 7.26
CA VAL A 347 34.89 29.53 8.61
C VAL A 347 34.92 28.00 8.48
N PRO A 348 35.96 27.30 8.99
CA PRO A 348 35.93 25.84 9.03
C PRO A 348 34.78 25.40 9.94
N LEU A 349 34.09 24.31 9.59
CA LEU A 349 33.14 23.64 10.49
C LEU A 349 33.88 23.24 11.77
N GLN A 350 33.89 24.11 12.77
CA GLN A 350 34.24 23.74 14.13
C GLN A 350 33.12 22.84 14.64
N GLY A 351 33.46 21.62 15.06
CA GLY A 351 32.54 20.75 15.78
C GLY A 351 31.94 21.49 16.99
N PRO A 352 30.78 21.04 17.49
CA PRO A 352 30.10 21.76 18.56
C PRO A 352 31.01 21.94 19.78
N ASP A 353 31.09 23.17 20.32
CA ASP A 353 31.70 23.40 21.63
C ASP A 353 30.88 22.66 22.67
N LEU A 354 31.49 21.64 23.29
CA LEU A 354 30.80 20.76 24.23
C LEU A 354 30.26 21.52 25.46
N ARG A 355 30.89 22.64 25.84
CA ARG A 355 30.38 23.54 26.91
C ARG A 355 29.10 24.27 26.51
N GLU A 356 28.86 24.38 25.21
CA GLU A 356 27.67 24.98 24.66
C GLU A 356 26.52 23.98 24.58
N VAL A 357 26.83 22.72 24.26
CA VAL A 357 25.87 21.60 24.25
C VAL A 357 25.31 21.33 25.65
N GLU A 358 26.14 21.46 26.69
CA GLU A 358 25.73 21.33 28.10
C GLU A 358 24.59 22.29 28.51
N LYS A 359 24.46 23.45 27.83
CA LYS A 359 23.38 24.42 28.09
C LYS A 359 21.98 23.92 27.70
N TYR A 360 21.93 22.84 26.91
CA TYR A 360 20.68 22.22 26.44
C TYR A 360 20.30 20.97 27.25
N LEU A 361 21.11 20.58 28.25
CA LEU A 361 20.94 19.39 29.09
C LEU A 361 20.62 19.80 30.54
N ASP A 362 19.78 19.04 31.25
CA ASP A 362 19.47 19.30 32.67
C ASP A 362 20.37 18.47 33.60
N VAL A 363 20.90 19.10 34.66
CA VAL A 363 21.83 18.50 35.63
C VAL A 363 21.10 18.29 36.95
N THR A 364 20.34 17.20 37.03
CA THR A 364 19.68 16.77 38.27
C THR A 364 19.93 15.28 38.52
N ASP A 365 21.19 14.86 38.61
CA ASP A 365 21.71 14.10 39.76
C ASP A 365 23.23 13.89 39.65
N ASN A 366 23.94 14.08 40.75
CA ASN A 366 25.39 14.36 40.77
C ASN A 366 26.32 13.13 40.74
N LYS A 367 25.90 11.98 40.23
CA LYS A 367 26.81 10.83 40.00
C LYS A 367 26.41 10.00 38.78
N ARG A 368 27.30 10.02 37.77
CA ARG A 368 27.57 9.01 36.72
C ARG A 368 27.24 9.43 35.28
N SER A 369 28.07 8.87 34.39
CA SER A 369 28.43 9.19 33.01
C SER A 369 27.38 8.86 31.95
N LEU A 370 27.43 9.57 30.81
CA LEU A 370 26.81 9.15 29.54
C LEU A 370 27.36 7.78 29.11
N GLY A 371 26.47 6.87 28.71
CA GLY A 371 26.80 5.50 28.28
C GLY A 371 27.73 5.43 27.06
N ASP A 372 28.58 4.41 27.11
CA ASP A 372 29.47 3.80 26.09
C ASP A 372 30.42 4.68 25.27
N LEU A 373 30.78 5.84 25.81
CA LEU A 373 31.94 6.62 25.34
C LEU A 373 33.03 6.62 26.43
N TYR A 374 34.05 5.77 26.28
CA TYR A 374 35.14 5.73 27.26
C TYR A 374 36.15 6.83 26.96
N ARG A 375 36.44 7.63 27.99
CA ARG A 375 37.44 8.69 27.96
C ARG A 375 38.79 8.13 28.40
N ILE A 376 39.77 8.10 27.51
CA ILE A 376 41.15 7.73 27.82
C ILE A 376 42.02 9.00 27.73
N VAL A 377 42.82 9.25 28.75
CA VAL A 377 43.82 10.33 28.75
C VAL A 377 45.19 9.69 28.57
N THR A 378 45.84 9.96 27.44
CA THR A 378 47.18 9.44 27.16
C THR A 378 48.24 10.20 27.95
N ALA A 379 49.41 9.61 28.16
CA ALA A 379 50.46 10.14 29.03
C ALA A 379 51.01 11.52 28.58
N ASP A 380 50.80 11.88 27.32
CA ASP A 380 51.12 13.19 26.73
C ASP A 380 49.98 14.23 26.90
N GLY A 381 48.95 13.91 27.68
CA GLY A 381 47.85 14.81 28.03
C GLY A 381 46.75 14.93 26.99
N HIS A 382 46.85 14.20 25.87
CA HIS A 382 45.77 14.16 24.88
C HIS A 382 44.60 13.30 25.38
N VAL A 383 43.40 13.81 25.20
CA VAL A 383 42.16 13.10 25.53
C VAL A 383 41.66 12.41 24.27
N ARG A 384 41.54 11.08 24.31
CA ARG A 384 40.94 10.27 23.24
C ARG A 384 39.66 9.62 23.73
N TRP A 385 38.71 9.50 22.82
CA TRP A 385 37.43 8.84 23.06
C TRP A 385 37.43 7.52 22.30
N VAL A 386 37.13 6.43 23.00
CA VAL A 386 37.07 5.08 22.42
C VAL A 386 35.69 4.51 22.68
N CYS A 387 35.06 4.06 21.60
CA CYS A 387 33.90 3.18 21.66
C CYS A 387 34.43 1.75 21.63
N LEU A 388 34.05 0.91 22.59
CA LEU A 388 34.48 -0.49 22.61
C LEU A 388 33.73 -1.24 21.51
N GLU A 389 34.46 -1.59 20.44
CA GLU A 389 34.02 -2.57 19.47
C GLU A 389 33.81 -3.92 20.16
N HIS A 390 32.56 -4.33 20.32
CA HIS A 390 32.09 -5.63 19.86
C HIS A 390 30.68 -5.46 19.32
N TYR A 391 30.57 -5.70 18.01
CA TYR A 391 29.36 -6.20 17.37
C TYR A 391 28.86 -7.42 18.17
N ASP A 392 27.55 -7.56 18.23
CA ASP A 392 26.79 -8.66 18.84
C ASP A 392 26.38 -8.44 20.32
N ASP A 393 25.06 -8.35 20.49
CA ASP A 393 24.27 -8.53 21.71
C ASP A 393 24.08 -7.38 22.75
N ILE A 394 22.87 -6.78 22.62
CA ILE A 394 21.89 -6.42 23.67
C ILE A 394 21.94 -5.00 24.28
N SER A 395 20.98 -4.17 23.83
CA SER A 395 19.78 -3.78 24.60
C SER A 395 18.94 -2.80 23.78
N PHE A 396 18.28 -3.26 22.72
CA PHE A 396 16.89 -3.75 22.80
C PHE A 396 15.98 -2.84 23.64
N ASN A 397 15.87 -1.58 23.20
CA ASN A 397 14.91 -0.64 23.73
C ASN A 397 13.54 -0.94 23.10
N ASN A 398 12.72 -1.76 23.75
CA ASN A 398 11.35 -2.09 23.32
C ASN A 398 10.46 -0.85 23.10
N ALA A 399 10.84 0.32 23.64
CA ALA A 399 10.18 1.60 23.39
C ALA A 399 10.59 2.26 22.06
N MET A 400 11.84 2.09 21.60
CA MET A 400 12.25 2.53 20.26
C MET A 400 11.74 1.58 19.21
N LEU A 401 11.74 0.25 19.44
CA LEU A 401 11.07 -0.72 18.57
C LEU A 401 9.59 -0.36 18.37
N LYS A 402 8.85 0.12 19.38
CA LYS A 402 7.46 0.56 19.12
C LYS A 402 7.33 1.76 18.17
N TYR A 403 8.34 2.63 18.09
CA TYR A 403 8.36 3.78 17.19
C TYR A 403 9.08 3.49 15.86
N THR A 404 10.07 2.58 15.82
CA THR A 404 10.64 2.05 14.57
C THR A 404 9.74 1.01 13.95
N ASP A 405 9.09 0.10 14.68
CA ASP A 405 8.00 -0.77 14.18
C ASP A 405 6.81 0.05 13.71
N GLN A 406 6.53 1.22 14.29
CA GLN A 406 5.52 2.14 13.74
C GLN A 406 6.04 2.91 12.54
N LEU A 407 7.32 3.27 12.46
CA LEU A 407 7.94 3.94 11.29
C LEU A 407 8.37 2.98 10.17
N GLU A 408 8.53 1.69 10.47
CA GLU A 408 8.78 0.54 9.60
C GLU A 408 7.43 -0.10 9.23
N ALA A 409 6.40 -0.11 10.07
CA ALA A 409 5.04 -0.40 9.60
C ALA A 409 4.47 0.74 8.73
N MET A 410 4.82 2.01 9.01
CA MET A 410 4.48 3.16 8.16
C MET A 410 5.45 3.35 6.99
N GLY A 411 6.62 2.71 7.02
CA GLY A 411 7.68 2.83 6.03
C GLY A 411 7.78 1.63 5.09
N GLU A 412 7.63 0.41 5.58
CA GLU A 412 7.84 -0.84 4.84
C GLU A 412 6.58 -1.32 4.12
N GLN A 413 5.36 -1.06 4.60
CA GLN A 413 4.17 -1.34 3.79
C GLN A 413 3.93 -0.30 2.69
N SER A 414 4.52 0.90 2.79
CA SER A 414 4.31 1.99 1.83
C SER A 414 5.52 2.35 0.96
N PHE A 415 6.74 1.87 1.24
CA PHE A 415 7.89 2.07 0.35
C PHE A 415 8.20 0.90 -0.59
N LEU A 416 7.64 -0.29 -0.37
CA LEU A 416 8.08 -1.50 -1.06
C LEU A 416 7.14 -1.97 -2.19
N PHE A 417 5.87 -1.55 -2.20
CA PHE A 417 4.96 -1.74 -3.34
C PHE A 417 4.99 -0.63 -4.41
N ASN A 418 5.96 0.29 -4.35
CA ASN A 418 6.08 1.45 -5.27
C ASN A 418 6.48 1.11 -6.71
N HIS A 419 6.69 -0.16 -7.05
CA HIS A 419 7.16 -0.55 -8.39
C HIS A 419 6.05 -1.06 -9.32
N ILE A 420 4.86 -1.42 -8.82
CA ILE A 420 3.73 -1.82 -9.67
C ILE A 420 2.81 -0.61 -9.93
N ASN A 421 3.21 0.25 -10.85
CA ASN A 421 2.38 1.27 -11.48
C ASN A 421 1.51 0.67 -12.60
N ILE A 422 0.52 1.44 -13.07
CA ILE A 422 -0.38 1.06 -14.19
C ILE A 422 0.44 0.65 -15.44
N ASN A 423 1.59 1.29 -15.64
CA ASN A 423 2.50 1.07 -16.78
C ASN A 423 3.70 0.17 -16.45
N THR A 424 3.67 -0.59 -15.35
CA THR A 424 4.77 -1.47 -14.97
C THR A 424 5.07 -2.47 -16.08
N LYS A 425 6.30 -2.35 -16.60
CA LYS A 425 6.90 -3.32 -17.49
C LYS A 425 7.56 -4.40 -16.65
N TRP A 426 7.51 -5.62 -17.15
CA TRP A 426 8.10 -6.78 -16.49
C TRP A 426 9.28 -7.27 -17.31
N LYS A 427 10.37 -7.63 -16.63
CA LYS A 427 11.44 -8.38 -17.30
C LYS A 427 10.84 -9.68 -17.82
N GLN A 428 10.98 -9.92 -19.11
CA GLN A 428 10.32 -11.07 -19.76
C GLN A 428 11.06 -12.40 -19.54
N HIS A 429 12.30 -12.35 -19.06
CA HIS A 429 13.11 -13.54 -18.76
C HIS A 429 13.17 -13.75 -17.24
N GLY A 430 12.60 -14.87 -16.79
CA GLY A 430 12.60 -15.28 -15.39
C GLY A 430 13.94 -15.86 -14.95
N VAL A 431 14.18 -15.80 -13.65
CA VAL A 431 15.26 -16.49 -12.97
C VAL A 431 14.68 -17.66 -12.19
N THR A 432 15.19 -18.87 -12.44
CA THR A 432 14.84 -20.03 -11.60
C THR A 432 15.44 -19.85 -10.22
N ILE A 433 14.59 -19.79 -9.19
CA ILE A 433 15.01 -19.57 -7.80
C ILE A 433 14.88 -20.83 -6.93
N ALA A 434 14.07 -21.82 -7.37
CA ALA A 434 13.98 -23.14 -6.76
C ALA A 434 13.62 -24.20 -7.81
N GLY A 435 14.09 -25.43 -7.62
CA GLY A 435 13.90 -26.54 -8.56
C GLY A 435 14.63 -26.36 -9.90
N GLY A 436 14.02 -26.85 -10.99
CA GLY A 436 14.57 -26.78 -12.35
C GLY A 436 15.64 -27.82 -12.68
N ASN A 437 15.94 -28.73 -11.74
CA ASN A 437 16.90 -29.83 -11.91
C ASN A 437 16.22 -31.15 -12.30
N LYS A 438 15.22 -31.06 -13.21
CA LYS A 438 14.27 -32.12 -13.57
C LYS A 438 13.34 -32.51 -12.40
N SER A 439 12.29 -33.28 -12.73
CA SER A 439 11.44 -33.94 -11.74
C SER A 439 12.26 -34.89 -10.87
N GLY A 440 11.96 -34.90 -9.57
CA GLY A 440 12.54 -35.84 -8.61
C GLY A 440 12.30 -35.42 -7.17
N ASN A 441 12.81 -36.22 -6.24
CA ASN A 441 12.59 -36.06 -4.79
C ASN A 441 13.82 -35.58 -4.02
N GLN A 442 14.94 -35.29 -4.69
CA GLN A 442 16.13 -34.72 -4.05
C GLN A 442 15.85 -33.31 -3.53
N LEU A 443 16.67 -32.81 -2.62
CA LEU A 443 16.47 -31.48 -1.98
C LEU A 443 16.64 -30.30 -2.95
N ASN A 444 17.29 -30.50 -4.09
CA ASN A 444 17.39 -29.52 -5.18
C ASN A 444 16.36 -29.76 -6.31
N GLN A 445 15.45 -30.72 -6.14
CA GLN A 445 14.43 -31.11 -7.11
C GLN A 445 13.04 -30.88 -6.53
N LEU A 446 12.09 -30.60 -7.43
CA LEU A 446 10.67 -30.52 -7.13
C LEU A 446 9.94 -31.45 -8.09
N ASP A 447 8.75 -31.90 -7.74
CA ASP A 447 7.89 -32.71 -8.59
C ASP A 447 6.46 -32.16 -8.63
N HIS A 448 6.11 -31.57 -9.78
CA HIS A 448 4.85 -30.85 -10.01
C HIS A 448 4.44 -29.89 -8.88
N PRO A 449 5.30 -28.92 -8.50
CA PRO A 449 4.95 -27.96 -7.45
C PRO A 449 3.64 -27.25 -7.79
N ARG A 450 2.79 -27.01 -6.79
CA ARG A 450 1.43 -26.49 -6.99
C ARG A 450 1.26 -25.05 -6.53
N SER A 451 1.82 -24.72 -5.37
CA SER A 451 1.68 -23.42 -4.73
C SER A 451 3.01 -22.96 -4.16
N ILE A 452 3.08 -21.66 -3.90
CA ILE A 452 4.19 -20.96 -3.29
C ILE A 452 3.67 -19.93 -2.28
N TYR A 453 4.36 -19.80 -1.16
CA TYR A 453 4.19 -18.71 -0.20
C TYR A 453 5.55 -18.05 0.05
N ILE A 454 5.57 -16.72 0.11
CA ILE A 454 6.78 -15.93 0.37
C ILE A 454 6.73 -15.37 1.78
N ASP A 455 7.75 -15.70 2.57
CA ASP A 455 7.98 -15.18 3.92
C ASP A 455 9.22 -14.27 3.90
N ASP A 456 9.01 -13.02 3.50
CA ASP A 456 10.09 -12.04 3.35
C ASP A 456 10.80 -11.72 4.67
N ASP A 457 10.08 -11.73 5.80
CA ASP A 457 10.64 -11.52 7.15
C ASP A 457 11.78 -12.53 7.45
N HIS A 458 11.67 -13.73 6.90
CA HIS A 458 12.63 -14.82 7.09
C HIS A 458 13.44 -15.13 5.82
N GLN A 459 13.32 -14.31 4.76
CA GLN A 459 13.96 -14.50 3.45
C GLN A 459 13.80 -15.94 2.92
N THR A 460 12.57 -16.43 2.98
CA THR A 460 12.26 -17.85 2.76
C THR A 460 11.02 -17.99 1.87
N ILE A 461 11.05 -18.98 0.98
CA ILE A 461 9.86 -19.42 0.25
C ILE A 461 9.43 -20.81 0.73
N TYR A 462 8.12 -21.01 0.84
CA TYR A 462 7.52 -22.31 1.09
C TYR A 462 6.87 -22.82 -0.20
N ILE A 463 7.09 -24.08 -0.54
CA ILE A 463 6.65 -24.69 -1.79
C ILE A 463 5.88 -25.97 -1.49
N ALA A 464 4.68 -26.09 -2.04
CA ALA A 464 3.88 -27.32 -2.00
C ALA A 464 4.35 -28.23 -3.13
N ASP A 465 5.17 -29.22 -2.78
CA ASP A 465 5.79 -30.18 -3.68
C ASP A 465 4.88 -31.41 -3.78
N TRP A 466 3.92 -31.34 -4.70
CA TRP A 466 2.69 -32.13 -4.66
C TRP A 466 2.89 -33.63 -4.88
N GLU A 467 3.65 -34.04 -5.90
CA GLU A 467 3.91 -35.47 -6.14
C GLU A 467 4.84 -36.07 -5.08
N ASN A 468 5.72 -35.25 -4.51
CA ASN A 468 6.58 -35.68 -3.40
C ASN A 468 5.89 -35.64 -2.03
N HIS A 469 4.62 -35.20 -1.98
CA HIS A 469 3.80 -35.14 -0.78
C HIS A 469 4.40 -34.35 0.38
N ARG A 470 5.11 -33.24 0.10
CA ARG A 470 5.85 -32.51 1.13
C ARG A 470 5.74 -30.99 0.97
N ILE A 471 6.03 -30.27 2.05
CA ILE A 471 6.28 -28.83 2.00
C ILE A 471 7.78 -28.59 2.12
N VAL A 472 8.33 -27.86 1.15
CA VAL A 472 9.75 -27.50 1.09
C VAL A 472 9.91 -26.04 1.47
N GLU A 473 10.75 -25.80 2.48
CA GLU A 473 11.30 -24.49 2.81
C GLU A 473 12.56 -24.25 1.97
N TRP A 474 12.66 -23.08 1.33
CA TRP A 474 13.82 -22.75 0.51
C TRP A 474 14.28 -21.32 0.81
N LYS A 475 15.48 -21.18 1.37
CA LYS A 475 16.04 -19.87 1.71
C LYS A 475 16.51 -19.13 0.45
N TYR A 476 16.42 -17.80 0.47
CA TYR A 476 16.88 -16.98 -0.66
C TYR A 476 18.35 -17.28 -0.99
N GLY A 477 18.63 -17.50 -2.28
CA GLY A 477 19.98 -17.85 -2.78
C GLY A 477 20.44 -19.30 -2.51
N ALA A 478 19.68 -20.11 -1.77
CA ALA A 478 20.02 -21.50 -1.53
C ALA A 478 19.91 -22.36 -2.80
N LYS A 479 20.74 -23.40 -2.90
CA LYS A 479 20.71 -24.37 -4.02
C LYS A 479 19.81 -25.58 -3.77
N THR A 480 19.42 -25.79 -2.52
CA THR A 480 18.62 -26.92 -2.04
C THR A 480 17.64 -26.39 -1.00
N GLY A 481 16.43 -26.95 -0.98
CA GLY A 481 15.47 -26.72 0.09
C GLY A 481 15.63 -27.67 1.26
N GLN A 482 14.84 -27.44 2.29
CA GLN A 482 14.68 -28.27 3.48
C GLN A 482 13.22 -28.69 3.59
N ILE A 483 12.96 -29.93 3.99
CA ILE A 483 11.59 -30.42 4.20
C ILE A 483 11.13 -29.96 5.57
N VAL A 484 9.99 -29.27 5.61
CA VAL A 484 9.42 -28.72 6.86
C VAL A 484 8.09 -29.36 7.24
N ALA A 485 7.41 -30.03 6.29
CA ALA A 485 6.26 -30.86 6.57
C ALA A 485 6.29 -32.11 5.69
N ASP A 486 5.85 -33.23 6.28
CA ASP A 486 6.00 -34.61 5.79
C ASP A 486 7.41 -35.21 5.96
N ARG A 487 7.49 -36.54 6.17
CA ARG A 487 8.76 -37.30 6.29
C ARG A 487 9.14 -38.06 5.00
N ASN A 488 8.66 -37.61 3.85
CA ASN A 488 8.69 -38.29 2.55
C ASN A 488 7.96 -39.65 2.53
N GLU A 489 6.83 -39.75 3.24
CA GLU A 489 6.01 -40.96 3.23
C GLU A 489 4.55 -40.61 2.96
N TYR A 490 4.02 -41.08 1.82
CA TYR A 490 2.59 -41.01 1.52
C TYR A 490 1.75 -41.63 2.64
N GLY A 491 0.71 -40.91 3.09
CA GLY A 491 -0.32 -41.47 3.96
C GLY A 491 -1.20 -40.42 4.63
N ASN A 492 -1.97 -40.87 5.61
CA ASN A 492 -2.99 -40.05 6.30
C ASN A 492 -2.70 -39.84 7.79
N ARG A 493 -1.55 -40.31 8.29
CA ARG A 493 -1.12 -40.08 9.67
C ARG A 493 -0.91 -38.58 9.90
N SER A 494 -0.82 -38.20 11.17
CA SER A 494 -0.56 -36.80 11.55
C SER A 494 0.86 -36.33 11.20
N ASP A 495 1.78 -37.24 10.87
CA ASP A 495 3.14 -36.94 10.36
C ASP A 495 3.24 -37.09 8.84
N GLN A 496 2.12 -37.26 8.15
CA GLN A 496 2.07 -37.50 6.71
C GLN A 496 1.10 -36.54 6.02
N LEU A 497 1.42 -36.20 4.77
CA LEU A 497 0.61 -35.49 3.82
C LEU A 497 0.38 -36.40 2.60
N SER A 498 -0.66 -36.08 1.84
CA SER A 498 -1.01 -36.74 0.61
C SER A 498 -1.37 -35.68 -0.43
N GLY A 499 -0.40 -35.28 -1.25
CA GLY A 499 -0.60 -34.34 -2.33
C GLY A 499 -1.00 -32.94 -1.84
N PRO A 500 -0.13 -32.23 -1.10
CA PRO A 500 -0.40 -30.87 -0.68
C PRO A 500 -0.60 -29.97 -1.90
N ARG A 501 -1.70 -29.22 -1.95
CA ARG A 501 -2.04 -28.36 -3.09
C ARG A 501 -1.73 -26.89 -2.88
N ASP A 502 -1.89 -26.43 -1.64
CA ASP A 502 -1.75 -25.04 -1.27
C ASP A 502 -1.28 -24.91 0.19
N MET A 503 -0.62 -23.80 0.51
CA MET A 503 -0.18 -23.51 1.87
C MET A 503 -0.07 -22.01 2.14
N ILE A 504 -0.25 -21.63 3.41
CA ILE A 504 0.00 -20.28 3.91
C ILE A 504 0.70 -20.34 5.26
N VAL A 505 1.45 -19.30 5.60
CA VAL A 505 2.05 -19.15 6.92
C VAL A 505 1.06 -18.43 7.85
N ASP A 506 0.75 -19.06 8.97
CA ASP A 506 0.05 -18.49 10.12
C ASP A 506 1.10 -17.98 11.11
N LYS A 507 1.50 -16.71 10.93
CA LYS A 507 2.54 -16.05 11.75
C LYS A 507 2.15 -15.98 13.23
N THR A 508 0.86 -15.84 13.53
CA THR A 508 0.34 -15.74 14.91
C THR A 508 0.60 -17.01 15.71
N ASN A 509 0.46 -18.17 15.07
CA ASN A 509 0.66 -19.47 15.71
C ASN A 509 2.00 -20.14 15.35
N ASP A 510 2.90 -19.41 14.66
CA ASP A 510 4.17 -19.91 14.10
C ASP A 510 4.01 -21.28 13.40
N SER A 511 3.06 -21.35 12.46
CA SER A 511 2.68 -22.59 11.78
C SER A 511 2.40 -22.39 10.30
N ILE A 512 2.37 -23.48 9.55
CA ILE A 512 1.98 -23.54 8.14
C ILE A 512 0.62 -24.21 8.08
N ILE A 513 -0.36 -23.55 7.48
CA ILE A 513 -1.65 -24.14 7.18
C ILE A 513 -1.57 -24.76 5.78
N ILE A 514 -1.88 -26.06 5.68
CA ILE A 514 -1.62 -26.87 4.50
C ILE A 514 -2.93 -27.51 4.01
N SER A 515 -3.16 -27.39 2.72
CA SER A 515 -4.21 -28.08 1.98
C SER A 515 -3.78 -29.51 1.67
N ASP A 516 -4.10 -30.45 2.55
CA ASP A 516 -3.77 -31.88 2.40
C ASP A 516 -4.85 -32.61 1.57
N TYR A 517 -4.88 -32.29 0.28
CA TYR A 517 -5.97 -32.61 -0.64
C TYR A 517 -6.29 -34.11 -0.72
N GLY A 518 -5.28 -34.97 -0.83
CA GLY A 518 -5.50 -36.40 -0.98
C GLY A 518 -6.05 -37.07 0.28
N ASN A 519 -6.01 -36.37 1.42
CA ASN A 519 -6.63 -36.78 2.68
C ASN A 519 -7.92 -36.00 2.98
N SER A 520 -8.42 -35.18 2.04
CA SER A 520 -9.61 -34.32 2.18
C SER A 520 -9.66 -33.53 3.50
N ARG A 521 -8.53 -32.90 3.85
CA ARG A 521 -8.38 -32.16 5.11
C ARG A 521 -7.49 -30.91 4.96
N VAL A 522 -7.60 -30.01 5.92
CA VAL A 522 -6.67 -28.90 6.13
C VAL A 522 -5.92 -29.13 7.44
N VAL A 523 -4.61 -28.99 7.39
CA VAL A 523 -3.70 -29.32 8.49
C VAL A 523 -2.97 -28.06 8.94
N ARG A 524 -2.89 -27.81 10.25
CA ARG A 524 -1.97 -26.85 10.85
C ARG A 524 -0.69 -27.56 11.25
N TRP A 525 0.43 -27.16 10.68
CA TRP A 525 1.74 -27.77 10.89
C TRP A 525 2.71 -26.79 11.55
N PRO A 526 3.23 -27.05 12.75
CA PRO A 526 4.17 -26.14 13.41
C PRO A 526 5.45 -25.90 12.58
N ARG A 527 5.92 -24.65 12.47
CA ARG A 527 7.18 -24.33 11.76
C ARG A 527 8.41 -24.78 12.53
N GLN A 528 8.31 -24.80 13.86
CA GLN A 528 9.38 -25.22 14.75
C GLN A 528 8.97 -26.44 15.58
N ASN A 529 9.92 -27.37 15.74
CA ASN A 529 9.83 -28.69 16.39
C ASN A 529 9.37 -29.84 15.46
N ASP A 530 9.92 -31.04 15.68
CA ASP A 530 9.64 -32.32 14.99
C ASP A 530 8.19 -32.84 15.16
N LYS A 531 7.22 -31.94 15.29
CA LYS A 531 5.83 -32.22 15.62
C LYS A 531 5.00 -32.54 14.38
N LYS A 532 3.96 -33.31 14.64
CA LYS A 532 2.93 -33.75 13.70
C LYS A 532 1.96 -32.61 13.40
N GLY A 533 1.42 -32.58 12.19
CA GLY A 533 0.32 -31.69 11.82
C GLY A 533 -0.99 -32.06 12.52
N GLU A 534 -1.74 -31.03 12.92
CA GLU A 534 -3.08 -31.13 13.49
C GLU A 534 -4.13 -30.90 12.41
N THR A 535 -5.11 -31.80 12.29
CA THR A 535 -6.24 -31.58 11.37
C THR A 535 -7.17 -30.52 11.96
N ILE A 536 -7.30 -29.38 11.28
CA ILE A 536 -8.15 -28.27 11.71
C ILE A 536 -9.48 -28.21 10.93
N ILE A 537 -9.52 -28.79 9.72
CA ILE A 537 -10.75 -28.96 8.93
C ILE A 537 -10.71 -30.33 8.27
N SER A 538 -11.82 -31.09 8.35
CA SER A 538 -11.97 -32.41 7.73
C SER A 538 -13.11 -32.43 6.71
N ASN A 539 -13.12 -33.43 5.82
CA ASN A 539 -14.16 -33.64 4.79
C ASN A 539 -14.28 -32.47 3.80
N ILE A 540 -13.13 -31.94 3.41
CA ILE A 540 -13.01 -30.82 2.47
C ILE A 540 -11.97 -31.13 1.41
N ASP A 541 -12.37 -31.03 0.15
CA ASP A 541 -11.45 -31.17 -1.00
C ASP A 541 -10.79 -29.82 -1.27
N CYS A 542 -9.99 -29.39 -0.29
CA CYS A 542 -9.30 -28.11 -0.29
C CYS A 542 -8.37 -28.01 -1.51
N TYR A 543 -8.57 -26.98 -2.32
CA TYR A 543 -7.74 -26.71 -3.51
C TYR A 543 -6.97 -25.40 -3.42
N GLY A 544 -7.54 -24.42 -2.73
CA GLY A 544 -6.95 -23.13 -2.41
C GLY A 544 -7.35 -22.71 -1.01
N LEU A 545 -6.43 -22.08 -0.30
CA LEU A 545 -6.69 -21.54 1.03
C LEU A 545 -6.04 -20.17 1.20
N THR A 546 -6.64 -19.33 2.04
CA THR A 546 -6.05 -18.04 2.42
C THR A 546 -6.57 -17.63 3.79
N MET A 547 -5.87 -16.72 4.46
CA MET A 547 -6.23 -16.25 5.79
C MET A 547 -6.21 -14.72 5.79
N ASP A 548 -7.26 -14.11 6.32
CA ASP A 548 -7.31 -12.67 6.45
C ASP A 548 -6.54 -12.18 7.69
N LYS A 549 -6.44 -10.85 7.84
CA LYS A 549 -5.75 -10.21 8.97
C LYS A 549 -6.36 -10.51 10.34
N ASN A 550 -7.62 -10.97 10.40
CA ASN A 550 -8.29 -11.35 11.64
C ASN A 550 -8.01 -12.81 12.01
N GLY A 551 -7.36 -13.57 11.13
CA GLY A 551 -7.14 -15.02 11.29
C GLY A 551 -8.32 -15.86 10.81
N ASP A 552 -9.27 -15.30 10.06
CA ASP A 552 -10.35 -16.08 9.45
C ASP A 552 -9.78 -16.88 8.27
N LEU A 553 -9.99 -18.20 8.28
CA LEU A 553 -9.48 -19.11 7.27
C LEU A 553 -10.53 -19.33 6.18
N TYR A 554 -10.14 -19.09 4.94
CA TYR A 554 -10.96 -19.30 3.75
C TYR A 554 -10.44 -20.51 2.98
N VAL A 555 -11.34 -21.34 2.48
CA VAL A 555 -11.02 -22.56 1.74
C VAL A 555 -11.96 -22.73 0.56
N SER A 556 -11.41 -22.99 -0.63
CA SER A 556 -12.17 -23.48 -1.77
C SER A 556 -12.34 -25.01 -1.70
N ASP A 557 -13.59 -25.45 -1.67
CA ASP A 557 -13.96 -26.85 -1.78
C ASP A 557 -14.22 -27.17 -3.25
N TYR A 558 -13.25 -27.86 -3.85
CA TYR A 558 -13.27 -28.19 -5.28
C TYR A 558 -14.45 -29.06 -5.67
N ALA A 559 -14.75 -30.09 -4.87
CA ALA A 559 -15.82 -31.03 -5.15
C ALA A 559 -17.20 -30.43 -4.93
N LYS A 560 -17.35 -29.54 -3.94
CA LYS A 560 -18.63 -28.90 -3.62
C LYS A 560 -18.91 -27.61 -4.41
N ASN A 561 -17.96 -27.13 -5.21
CA ASN A 561 -18.11 -25.90 -6.02
C ASN A 561 -18.44 -24.66 -5.16
N GLU A 562 -17.74 -24.50 -4.04
CA GLU A 562 -17.98 -23.42 -3.09
C GLU A 562 -16.69 -22.95 -2.40
N VAL A 563 -16.75 -21.76 -1.83
CA VAL A 563 -15.72 -21.25 -0.92
C VAL A 563 -16.36 -21.03 0.44
N ARG A 564 -15.69 -21.51 1.49
CA ARG A 564 -16.12 -21.40 2.88
C ARG A 564 -15.13 -20.61 3.72
N ARG A 565 -15.63 -19.93 4.75
CA ARG A 565 -14.84 -19.23 5.76
C ARG A 565 -15.10 -19.82 7.14
N TRP A 566 -14.03 -20.06 7.90
CA TRP A 566 -14.04 -20.38 9.31
C TRP A 566 -13.43 -19.24 10.11
N LYS A 567 -14.16 -18.75 11.11
CA LYS A 567 -13.58 -17.92 12.16
C LYS A 567 -12.90 -18.79 13.21
N GLN A 568 -12.04 -18.18 14.01
CA GLN A 568 -11.39 -18.88 15.12
C GLN A 568 -12.43 -19.54 16.05
N GLY A 569 -12.31 -20.86 16.24
CA GLY A 569 -13.19 -21.66 17.09
C GLY A 569 -14.47 -22.17 16.42
N GLU A 570 -14.76 -21.80 15.16
CA GLU A 570 -15.88 -22.37 14.41
C GLU A 570 -15.57 -23.81 13.98
N THR A 571 -16.53 -24.72 14.16
CA THR A 571 -16.41 -26.12 13.71
C THR A 571 -16.98 -26.34 12.30
N GLU A 572 -17.80 -25.41 11.82
CA GLU A 572 -18.43 -25.45 10.49
C GLU A 572 -18.20 -24.13 9.75
N GLY A 573 -17.80 -24.23 8.49
CA GLY A 573 -17.50 -23.05 7.67
C GLY A 573 -18.74 -22.45 7.05
N THR A 574 -18.81 -21.13 7.02
CA THR A 574 -19.87 -20.37 6.34
C THR A 574 -19.56 -20.25 4.85
N ILE A 575 -20.51 -20.54 3.97
CA ILE A 575 -20.35 -20.33 2.52
C ILE A 575 -20.26 -18.82 2.23
N VAL A 576 -19.21 -18.41 1.52
CA VAL A 576 -18.94 -17.01 1.15
C VAL A 576 -18.87 -16.79 -0.36
N ALA A 577 -18.74 -17.85 -1.16
CA ALA A 577 -18.89 -17.81 -2.61
C ALA A 577 -19.38 -19.17 -3.15
N GLY A 578 -20.16 -19.17 -4.22
CA GLY A 578 -20.75 -20.40 -4.79
C GLY A 578 -21.82 -21.03 -3.88
N GLY A 579 -21.82 -22.37 -3.78
CA GLY A 579 -22.75 -23.13 -2.93
C GLY A 579 -24.14 -23.37 -3.53
N ASN A 580 -24.38 -22.95 -4.78
CA ASN A 580 -25.65 -23.13 -5.51
C ASN A 580 -25.54 -24.22 -6.60
N GLY A 581 -24.69 -25.21 -6.36
CA GLY A 581 -24.36 -26.27 -7.33
C GLY A 581 -23.36 -25.84 -8.39
N GLN A 582 -22.93 -26.82 -9.19
CA GLN A 582 -22.02 -26.61 -10.31
C GLN A 582 -22.72 -25.87 -11.45
N GLY A 583 -22.11 -24.80 -11.95
CA GLY A 583 -22.63 -24.08 -13.12
C GLY A 583 -21.89 -22.78 -13.40
N ASN A 584 -22.39 -22.01 -14.36
CA ASN A 584 -21.77 -20.76 -14.85
C ASN A 584 -22.58 -19.49 -14.53
N GLN A 585 -23.66 -19.61 -13.76
CA GLN A 585 -24.40 -18.45 -13.26
C GLN A 585 -23.53 -17.63 -12.29
N LEU A 586 -23.90 -16.38 -12.01
CA LEU A 586 -23.11 -15.48 -11.16
C LEU A 586 -23.09 -15.88 -9.69
N ASN A 587 -24.00 -16.76 -9.26
CA ASN A 587 -24.05 -17.35 -7.92
C ASN A 587 -23.51 -18.80 -7.88
N GLN A 588 -22.92 -19.29 -8.98
CA GLN A 588 -22.39 -20.65 -9.12
C GLN A 588 -20.89 -20.62 -9.47
N LEU A 589 -20.21 -21.72 -9.15
CA LEU A 589 -18.82 -21.98 -9.49
C LEU A 589 -18.72 -23.34 -10.19
N HIS A 590 -17.63 -23.58 -10.90
CA HIS A 590 -17.31 -24.84 -11.53
C HIS A 590 -15.83 -25.20 -11.26
N LEU A 591 -15.64 -26.05 -10.25
CA LEU A 591 -14.37 -26.56 -9.75
C LEU A 591 -13.40 -25.44 -9.35
N PRO A 592 -13.76 -24.61 -8.35
CA PRO A 592 -12.97 -23.46 -7.93
C PRO A 592 -11.60 -23.89 -7.40
N THR A 593 -10.55 -23.13 -7.73
CA THR A 593 -9.17 -23.44 -7.35
C THR A 593 -8.60 -22.43 -6.36
N HIS A 594 -7.65 -21.58 -6.74
CA HIS A 594 -7.08 -20.59 -5.82
C HIS A 594 -8.08 -19.49 -5.48
N ILE A 595 -7.87 -18.94 -4.29
CA ILE A 595 -8.65 -17.84 -3.74
C ILE A 595 -7.72 -16.75 -3.23
N PHE A 596 -8.21 -15.51 -3.28
CA PHE A 596 -7.57 -14.36 -2.66
C PHE A 596 -8.63 -13.56 -1.92
N VAL A 597 -8.30 -13.03 -0.75
CA VAL A 597 -9.22 -12.20 0.05
C VAL A 597 -8.60 -10.81 0.20
N ASP A 598 -9.33 -9.78 -0.24
CA ASP A 598 -8.89 -8.38 -0.09
C ASP A 598 -9.21 -7.82 1.31
N GLU A 599 -8.73 -6.60 1.59
CA GLU A 599 -8.92 -5.94 2.89
C GLU A 599 -10.39 -5.65 3.23
N ASP A 600 -11.26 -5.60 2.22
CA ASP A 600 -12.71 -5.43 2.34
C ASP A 600 -13.43 -6.78 2.57
N HIS A 601 -12.68 -7.87 2.74
CA HIS A 601 -13.15 -9.25 2.84
C HIS A 601 -13.91 -9.73 1.59
N SER A 602 -13.61 -9.17 0.43
CA SER A 602 -14.11 -9.71 -0.83
C SER A 602 -13.26 -10.91 -1.24
N VAL A 603 -13.94 -11.96 -1.72
CA VAL A 603 -13.31 -13.21 -2.12
C VAL A 603 -13.17 -13.26 -3.63
N TYR A 604 -11.95 -13.36 -4.11
CA TYR A 604 -11.62 -13.62 -5.51
C TYR A 604 -11.41 -15.12 -5.67
N VAL A 605 -12.00 -15.70 -6.71
CA VAL A 605 -12.00 -17.14 -6.94
C VAL A 605 -11.67 -17.42 -8.40
N SER A 606 -10.64 -18.23 -8.64
CA SER A 606 -10.39 -18.83 -9.94
C SER A 606 -11.44 -19.90 -10.22
N ASP A 607 -12.35 -19.61 -11.15
CA ASP A 607 -13.47 -20.45 -11.52
C ASP A 607 -13.07 -21.27 -12.76
N LEU A 608 -12.28 -22.32 -12.49
CA LEU A 608 -11.44 -23.05 -13.44
C LEU A 608 -12.16 -23.39 -14.75
N TYR A 609 -13.22 -24.20 -14.70
CA TYR A 609 -13.91 -24.69 -15.90
C TYR A 609 -14.96 -23.73 -16.45
N ASN A 610 -15.14 -22.56 -15.82
CA ASN A 610 -15.89 -21.45 -16.39
C ASN A 610 -14.97 -20.41 -17.04
N HIS A 611 -13.64 -20.66 -17.06
CA HIS A 611 -12.66 -19.83 -17.76
C HIS A 611 -12.71 -18.35 -17.33
N ARG A 612 -12.89 -18.12 -16.02
CA ARG A 612 -13.06 -16.79 -15.45
C ARG A 612 -12.50 -16.70 -14.03
N VAL A 613 -12.29 -15.47 -13.58
CA VAL A 613 -12.10 -15.15 -12.16
C VAL A 613 -13.29 -14.34 -11.69
N MET A 614 -13.86 -14.76 -10.57
CA MET A 614 -15.02 -14.14 -9.97
C MET A 614 -14.64 -13.43 -8.67
N LYS A 615 -15.28 -12.30 -8.38
CA LYS A 615 -15.18 -11.58 -7.11
C LYS A 615 -16.54 -11.59 -6.41
N TRP A 616 -16.61 -12.08 -5.18
CA TRP A 616 -17.75 -11.92 -4.27
C TRP A 616 -17.44 -10.85 -3.24
N MET A 617 -18.27 -9.81 -3.18
CA MET A 617 -18.21 -8.85 -2.08
C MET A 617 -18.76 -9.49 -0.80
N LYS A 618 -18.31 -9.02 0.36
CA LYS A 618 -18.75 -9.55 1.65
C LYS A 618 -20.29 -9.54 1.77
N GLY A 619 -20.87 -10.72 1.97
CA GLY A 619 -22.32 -10.92 2.13
C GLY A 619 -23.12 -10.95 0.82
N ALA A 620 -22.49 -10.77 -0.34
CA ALA A 620 -23.15 -10.84 -1.63
C ALA A 620 -23.69 -12.25 -1.92
N LYS A 621 -24.83 -12.32 -2.62
CA LYS A 621 -25.45 -13.59 -3.03
C LYS A 621 -24.92 -14.09 -4.38
N GLU A 622 -24.34 -13.20 -5.17
CA GLU A 622 -23.73 -13.46 -6.46
C GLU A 622 -22.42 -12.69 -6.58
N GLY A 623 -21.54 -13.17 -7.44
CA GLY A 623 -20.26 -12.56 -7.73
C GLY A 623 -20.28 -11.78 -9.03
N ILE A 624 -19.21 -11.04 -9.28
CA ILE A 624 -18.96 -10.35 -10.53
C ILE A 624 -17.74 -10.95 -11.22
N VAL A 625 -17.76 -11.01 -12.55
CA VAL A 625 -16.59 -11.41 -13.35
C VAL A 625 -15.57 -10.28 -13.32
N VAL A 626 -14.34 -10.57 -12.88
CA VAL A 626 -13.24 -9.58 -12.81
C VAL A 626 -12.07 -9.90 -13.75
N ALA A 627 -12.02 -11.10 -14.31
CA ALA A 627 -11.11 -11.48 -15.39
C ALA A 627 -11.71 -12.62 -16.22
N GLY A 628 -11.46 -12.64 -17.53
CA GLY A 628 -11.99 -13.65 -18.45
C GLY A 628 -13.52 -13.60 -18.59
N GLY A 629 -14.15 -14.78 -18.67
CA GLY A 629 -15.62 -14.91 -18.77
C GLY A 629 -16.19 -14.80 -20.18
N ASN A 630 -15.35 -14.61 -21.21
CA ASN A 630 -15.74 -14.56 -22.62
C ASN A 630 -15.54 -15.92 -23.32
N SER A 631 -15.92 -17.01 -22.65
CA SER A 631 -15.59 -18.39 -23.03
C SER A 631 -14.09 -18.72 -22.98
N GLU A 632 -13.77 -19.99 -23.15
CA GLU A 632 -12.39 -20.45 -23.31
C GLU A 632 -11.73 -19.82 -24.55
N GLY A 633 -10.49 -19.38 -24.40
CA GLY A 633 -9.66 -18.91 -25.50
C GLY A 633 -8.37 -18.23 -25.03
N ASP A 634 -7.59 -17.71 -25.98
CA ASP A 634 -6.27 -17.10 -25.76
C ASP A 634 -6.22 -15.60 -26.09
N SER A 635 -7.35 -14.99 -26.44
CA SER A 635 -7.42 -13.53 -26.62
C SER A 635 -7.21 -12.78 -25.29
N LEU A 636 -7.04 -11.46 -25.35
CA LEU A 636 -6.83 -10.63 -24.15
C LEU A 636 -8.07 -10.51 -23.27
N THR A 637 -9.26 -10.89 -23.76
CA THR A 637 -10.51 -10.89 -22.99
C THR A 637 -10.89 -12.28 -22.47
N GLN A 638 -10.08 -13.30 -22.79
CA GLN A 638 -10.34 -14.71 -22.50
C GLN A 638 -9.26 -15.32 -21.62
N LEU A 639 -9.63 -16.41 -20.96
CA LEU A 639 -8.75 -17.27 -20.18
C LEU A 639 -9.00 -18.72 -20.63
N SER A 640 -8.05 -19.62 -20.38
CA SER A 640 -8.26 -21.06 -20.47
C SER A 640 -7.83 -21.73 -19.16
N ASN A 641 -8.81 -22.26 -18.43
CA ASN A 641 -8.66 -22.97 -17.16
C ASN A 641 -7.74 -22.22 -16.16
N PRO A 642 -8.10 -20.99 -15.73
CA PRO A 642 -7.27 -20.19 -14.84
C PRO A 642 -7.07 -20.89 -13.49
N TYR A 643 -5.87 -20.74 -12.92
CA TYR A 643 -5.49 -21.42 -11.67
C TYR A 643 -5.14 -20.45 -10.54
N GLY A 644 -3.90 -19.95 -10.45
CA GLY A 644 -3.50 -18.99 -9.43
C GLY A 644 -4.15 -17.62 -9.65
N VAL A 645 -4.59 -16.99 -8.56
CA VAL A 645 -5.08 -15.61 -8.54
C VAL A 645 -4.47 -14.87 -7.37
N ILE A 646 -3.90 -13.69 -7.64
CA ILE A 646 -3.48 -12.72 -6.61
C ILE A 646 -3.91 -11.32 -7.04
N VAL A 647 -4.15 -10.45 -6.07
CA VAL A 647 -4.58 -9.07 -6.31
C VAL A 647 -3.58 -8.13 -5.65
N ASP A 648 -3.14 -7.10 -6.38
CA ASP A 648 -2.26 -6.08 -5.81
C ASP A 648 -3.06 -5.01 -5.03
N HIS A 649 -2.34 -4.12 -4.34
CA HIS A 649 -2.95 -3.02 -3.57
C HIS A 649 -3.75 -2.02 -4.42
N LEU A 650 -3.53 -1.98 -5.74
CA LEU A 650 -4.29 -1.14 -6.67
C LEU A 650 -5.59 -1.84 -7.13
N GLY A 651 -5.80 -3.09 -6.73
CA GLY A 651 -6.94 -3.91 -7.14
C GLY A 651 -6.77 -4.56 -8.52
N ASN A 652 -5.55 -4.60 -9.07
CA ASN A 652 -5.29 -5.32 -10.31
C ASN A 652 -5.23 -6.83 -10.04
N VAL A 653 -5.90 -7.60 -10.87
CA VAL A 653 -6.03 -9.05 -10.73
C VAL A 653 -4.99 -9.73 -11.62
N TYR A 654 -4.09 -10.49 -11.00
CA TYR A 654 -3.10 -11.30 -11.69
C TYR A 654 -3.55 -12.76 -11.69
N VAL A 655 -3.55 -13.36 -12.88
CA VAL A 655 -4.13 -14.69 -13.10
C VAL A 655 -3.13 -15.57 -13.82
N ALA A 656 -2.89 -16.77 -13.30
CA ALA A 656 -2.20 -17.81 -14.03
C ALA A 656 -3.19 -18.43 -15.03
N ASP A 657 -3.08 -17.99 -16.28
CA ASP A 657 -3.84 -18.50 -17.40
C ASP A 657 -3.21 -19.83 -17.86
N ARG A 658 -3.51 -20.87 -17.08
CA ARG A 658 -2.76 -22.12 -16.97
C ARG A 658 -2.58 -22.80 -18.33
N ASP A 659 -3.67 -22.96 -19.09
CA ASP A 659 -3.64 -23.72 -20.33
C ASP A 659 -3.15 -22.88 -21.52
N ASN A 660 -3.14 -21.55 -21.38
CA ASN A 660 -2.48 -20.63 -22.31
C ASN A 660 -1.00 -20.35 -21.93
N HIS A 661 -0.49 -20.94 -20.85
CA HIS A 661 0.91 -20.87 -20.43
C HIS A 661 1.43 -19.43 -20.26
N ARG A 662 0.62 -18.57 -19.64
CA ARG A 662 0.93 -17.15 -19.44
C ARG A 662 0.39 -16.64 -18.10
N ILE A 663 0.96 -15.54 -17.62
CA ILE A 663 0.40 -14.77 -16.53
C ILE A 663 -0.24 -13.51 -17.11
N MET A 664 -1.50 -13.29 -16.77
CA MET A 664 -2.28 -12.15 -17.24
C MET A 664 -2.58 -11.20 -16.09
N ARG A 665 -2.71 -9.91 -16.40
CA ARG A 665 -3.13 -8.87 -15.47
C ARG A 665 -4.35 -8.13 -16.00
N TRP A 666 -5.41 -8.07 -15.21
CA TRP A 666 -6.56 -7.19 -15.41
C TRP A 666 -6.47 -6.01 -14.46
N CYS A 667 -6.38 -4.80 -15.00
CA CYS A 667 -6.56 -3.60 -14.20
C CYS A 667 -8.02 -3.51 -13.72
N LYS A 668 -8.25 -2.95 -12.53
CA LYS A 668 -9.60 -2.77 -11.99
C LYS A 668 -10.52 -2.06 -12.99
N GLY A 669 -11.62 -2.70 -13.37
CA GLY A 669 -12.59 -2.19 -14.34
C GLY A 669 -12.21 -2.37 -15.82
N SER A 670 -11.07 -3.00 -16.12
CA SER A 670 -10.67 -3.28 -17.51
C SER A 670 -11.52 -4.40 -18.12
N LYS A 671 -11.88 -4.25 -19.40
CA LYS A 671 -12.59 -5.29 -20.19
C LYS A 671 -11.64 -6.33 -20.78
N GLU A 672 -10.35 -6.00 -20.85
CA GLU A 672 -9.29 -6.88 -21.35
C GLU A 672 -8.11 -6.90 -20.39
N GLY A 673 -7.36 -7.99 -20.43
CA GLY A 673 -6.13 -8.17 -19.67
C GLY A 673 -4.91 -7.79 -20.50
N SER A 674 -3.77 -7.82 -19.84
CA SER A 674 -2.45 -7.65 -20.44
C SER A 674 -1.56 -8.81 -20.04
N ILE A 675 -0.75 -9.31 -20.99
CA ILE A 675 0.23 -10.35 -20.68
C ILE A 675 1.34 -9.71 -19.81
N VAL A 676 1.58 -10.30 -18.65
CA VAL A 676 2.63 -9.87 -17.71
C VAL A 676 3.95 -10.52 -18.12
N VAL A 677 3.94 -11.86 -18.15
CA VAL A 677 5.06 -12.75 -18.52
C VAL A 677 4.50 -14.05 -19.11
N GLY A 678 5.30 -14.74 -19.91
CA GLY A 678 4.87 -15.95 -20.62
C GLY A 678 4.13 -15.65 -21.92
N GLY A 679 3.31 -16.59 -22.40
CA GLY A 679 2.58 -16.46 -23.67
C GLY A 679 3.43 -16.74 -24.92
N ASN A 680 4.69 -17.16 -24.75
CA ASN A 680 5.61 -17.52 -25.84
C ASN A 680 5.55 -19.03 -26.16
N GLY A 681 4.38 -19.64 -25.97
CA GLY A 681 4.16 -21.09 -26.09
C GLY A 681 4.62 -21.90 -24.87
N LYS A 682 4.21 -23.17 -24.86
CA LYS A 682 4.64 -24.16 -23.87
C LYS A 682 6.14 -24.45 -24.03
N GLY A 683 6.91 -24.39 -22.95
CA GLY A 683 8.31 -24.81 -22.98
C GLY A 683 9.09 -24.48 -21.71
N GLU A 684 10.39 -24.76 -21.73
CA GLU A 684 11.31 -24.66 -20.58
C GLU A 684 12.19 -23.40 -20.61
N GLN A 685 12.11 -22.57 -21.66
CA GLN A 685 12.87 -21.33 -21.77
C GLN A 685 12.48 -20.33 -20.66
N ARG A 686 13.33 -19.33 -20.40
CA ARG A 686 13.12 -18.35 -19.31
C ARG A 686 11.90 -17.45 -19.48
N ASN A 687 11.36 -17.35 -20.69
CA ASN A 687 10.15 -16.59 -21.02
C ASN A 687 8.97 -17.51 -21.41
N GLN A 688 9.07 -18.80 -21.13
CA GLN A 688 8.05 -19.82 -21.38
C GLN A 688 7.65 -20.49 -20.07
N PHE A 689 6.43 -20.99 -20.04
CA PHE A 689 5.88 -21.77 -18.93
C PHE A 689 5.29 -23.09 -19.44
N ASN A 690 5.07 -24.02 -18.52
CA ASN A 690 4.35 -25.26 -18.76
C ASN A 690 3.32 -25.45 -17.63
N TYR A 691 2.10 -25.01 -17.91
CA TYR A 691 0.96 -24.94 -16.96
C TYR A 691 1.31 -24.20 -15.66
N PRO A 692 1.51 -22.86 -15.69
CA PRO A 692 1.77 -22.08 -14.49
C PRO A 692 0.58 -22.18 -13.50
N ARG A 693 0.88 -22.19 -12.21
CA ARG A 693 -0.12 -22.36 -11.13
C ARG A 693 -0.04 -21.25 -10.09
N GLY A 694 0.51 -21.54 -8.90
CA GLY A 694 0.62 -20.59 -7.80
C GLY A 694 1.40 -19.34 -8.18
N LEU A 695 0.97 -18.21 -7.62
CA LEU A 695 1.57 -16.89 -7.80
C LEU A 695 1.78 -16.26 -6.44
N SER A 696 2.88 -15.51 -6.27
CA SER A 696 3.10 -14.68 -5.09
C SER A 696 3.96 -13.46 -5.46
N PHE A 697 3.78 -12.36 -4.76
CA PHE A 697 4.69 -11.22 -4.80
C PHE A 697 5.63 -11.27 -3.60
N ASP A 698 6.90 -10.88 -3.80
CA ASP A 698 7.76 -10.45 -2.68
C ASP A 698 7.50 -8.99 -2.32
N VAL A 699 8.01 -8.56 -1.17
CA VAL A 699 7.91 -7.15 -0.74
C VAL A 699 8.51 -6.18 -1.76
N GLN A 700 9.48 -6.58 -2.59
CA GLN A 700 10.02 -5.71 -3.66
C GLN A 700 9.10 -5.61 -4.91
N GLY A 701 7.97 -6.33 -4.92
CA GLY A 701 7.02 -6.35 -6.03
C GLY A 701 7.41 -7.31 -7.16
N SER A 702 8.40 -8.19 -6.95
CA SER A 702 8.78 -9.22 -7.92
C SER A 702 7.75 -10.35 -7.93
N LEU A 703 7.41 -10.84 -9.11
CA LEU A 703 6.44 -11.91 -9.29
C LEU A 703 7.12 -13.27 -9.28
N TYR A 704 6.64 -14.17 -8.42
CA TYR A 704 7.05 -15.57 -8.38
C TYR A 704 5.95 -16.42 -8.97
N VAL A 705 6.35 -17.31 -9.87
CA VAL A 705 5.45 -18.18 -10.62
C VAL A 705 5.87 -19.62 -10.42
N VAL A 706 4.91 -20.44 -9.97
CA VAL A 706 5.06 -21.89 -9.95
C VAL A 706 4.90 -22.42 -11.38
N ASP A 707 6.01 -22.80 -12.00
CA ASP A 707 6.05 -23.38 -13.34
C ASP A 707 5.95 -24.91 -13.23
N CYS A 708 4.73 -25.37 -12.95
CA CYS A 708 4.40 -26.69 -12.42
C CYS A 708 5.05 -27.85 -13.18
N TRP A 709 4.86 -27.93 -14.50
CA TRP A 709 5.35 -29.07 -15.28
C TRP A 709 6.80 -28.90 -15.75
N ASN A 710 7.42 -27.77 -15.44
CA ASN A 710 8.87 -27.60 -15.55
C ASN A 710 9.57 -27.76 -14.19
N HIS A 711 8.83 -28.17 -13.14
CA HIS A 711 9.38 -28.55 -11.84
C HIS A 711 10.21 -27.44 -11.19
N ARG A 712 9.79 -26.18 -11.36
CA ARG A 712 10.57 -25.02 -10.91
C ARG A 712 9.70 -23.86 -10.46
N ILE A 713 10.32 -22.96 -9.70
CA ILE A 713 9.79 -21.63 -9.38
C ILE A 713 10.61 -20.60 -10.14
N GLN A 714 9.94 -19.69 -10.85
CA GLN A 714 10.57 -18.58 -11.56
C GLN A 714 10.24 -17.25 -10.91
N LYS A 715 11.26 -16.39 -10.72
CA LYS A 715 11.14 -15.00 -10.28
C LYS A 715 11.25 -14.05 -11.48
N PHE A 716 10.36 -13.06 -11.54
CA PHE A 716 10.37 -11.99 -12.53
C PHE A 716 10.38 -10.63 -11.81
N ASP A 717 11.42 -9.83 -12.07
CA ASP A 717 11.48 -8.48 -11.55
C ASP A 717 10.74 -7.50 -12.48
N ILE A 718 10.42 -6.36 -11.91
CA ILE A 718 9.95 -5.19 -12.64
C ILE A 718 11.10 -4.61 -13.47
N ASP A 719 10.78 -4.20 -14.70
CA ASP A 719 11.70 -3.47 -15.55
C ASP A 719 11.61 -1.98 -15.21
N LEU A 720 12.73 -1.43 -14.70
CA LEU A 720 12.83 -0.04 -14.24
C LEU A 720 13.29 0.93 -15.34
N ASN A 721 13.48 0.44 -16.57
CA ASN A 721 14.00 1.21 -17.70
C ASN A 721 12.93 1.78 -18.66
#